data_AF-A0A6H5HWG2-F1
#
_entry.id   AF-A0A6H5HWG2-F1
#
_cell.length_a   1.000
_cell.length_b   1.000
_cell.length_c   1.000
_cell.angle_alpha   90.00
_cell.angle_beta   90.00
_cell.angle_gamma   90.00
#
_symmetry.space_group_name_H-M   'P 1'
#
loop_
_entity.id
_entity.type
_entity.pdbx_description
1 polymer ?
#
loop_
_entity_poly.entity_id
_entity_poly.type
_entity_poly.pdbx_seq_one_letter_code
_entity_poly.pdbx_strand_id
1 'polypeptide(L)'
;MSTPADEKSAESFHGRDGYGNQDNSENIVHHNVVTKIEKLKRLREKFNWEIEEERYEFLPQFYELINDWKDQLPNLRDIFQKKEMDWLITEGATNNFLMDGRDILVDFVIKTGYKDEPDLNENGKPLLCCPTALHQVIARGGSYDLVVKLFQIYHRFDVNYTSESGLSHFHVACAFGCDDVVLKFLELGQNPNCLAEKSVESPLYLAVAKCGSRCLTELLLKHGAEPNFANEQGRTPLHVICMRDDDNGELTNTLFGICDERNQPVEVDARDRSGHTPLHYALCNGCNKKVIELLLRRGADPNLADVEGLTGLHLLCTHENDNDLATFFFKINDELNQRVLVNVQDSLGHTPLHVAVYRDHGNLIDILLKRGANPHLSDAAEFTPLHTICNKDEDDGIIERFFEAMNKMQQTVQINSRDKFGNTPLHLALRCGNIVATESLLRRGADSTLTNEQGSTPLHIICTTDHHDSLVRTFFQISYEKHQKVQIDARDNEGRTPLQLAVANFLPHVVDVLLELGADLSSFVFPTDSYFGKRFDKDVLVSSTEDQYELLLKKLKERIQDGGSETIFDIGIGEDGSEDGLKEDEYEASVATLQSLAATLEADCVLLRQSKVDHGLTGQYLVRKRLDQQDFLEIRVAVVGNVDAGKSTLLGVLTHGELDNGRGLARQKLFRHKHEAETGRTSSVGNDILGFDSVGNVVNKPEHGSLDWVKICEKSSKVITFIDLAGHERYLKTTVFGMTGHAPDFGMLMVGANAGIVGMTKEHLGLALALSVPVFVVVTKIDMCPPNVLQENLRLLVRILKSPGCRKVPVTVKTPDDVVVSATNFVSERLCPIFQVSNVNGENLDLLKMFLNLLTARITSHDDEPAEFQIDDTYSVPGVGTVVSGTTLKGVIKLNDTLLLGPDPLGHFQAIAVKSIHRKRMPVREVRGGQTASFALKKIKRSQIRKGMVMVSPALNPQACWEFEGEILVLHHPTTISSRYQAMVHCGSIRQTASILSMSQDCLRTGDKALVHFRFIKHPEYIKPGQRMVFREGRTKARG
;
A
#
# COMPACT_ATOMS: atom_id res chain seq x y z
N MET A 1 -35.83 -26.80 47.62
CA MET A 1 -37.07 -26.83 46.83
C MET A 1 -36.69 -27.08 45.39
N SER A 2 -37.39 -28.02 44.74
CA SER A 2 -37.43 -28.23 43.29
C SER A 2 -36.17 -28.83 42.65
N THR A 3 -36.03 -30.14 42.86
CA THR A 3 -35.35 -31.10 41.97
C THR A 3 -36.29 -31.48 40.79
N PRO A 4 -36.04 -32.56 40.02
CA PRO A 4 -35.45 -32.57 38.67
C PRO A 4 -36.36 -33.38 37.71
N ALA A 5 -35.86 -33.87 36.56
CA ALA A 5 -36.37 -35.06 35.84
C ALA A 5 -35.64 -35.20 34.48
N ASP A 6 -35.50 -36.36 33.84
CA ASP A 6 -35.44 -37.77 34.26
C ASP A 6 -35.10 -38.60 33.00
N GLU A 7 -34.36 -39.67 33.26
CA GLU A 7 -34.39 -41.00 32.65
C GLU A 7 -35.65 -41.44 31.82
N LYS A 8 -35.43 -42.31 30.80
CA LYS A 8 -35.93 -43.73 30.67
C LYS A 8 -36.40 -44.20 29.27
N SER A 9 -35.79 -45.34 28.87
CA SER A 9 -36.43 -46.62 28.48
C SER A 9 -37.04 -46.87 27.09
N ALA A 10 -37.04 -48.19 26.76
CA ALA A 10 -37.80 -48.96 25.76
C ALA A 10 -37.18 -49.02 24.35
N GLU A 11 -37.10 -50.14 23.62
CA GLU A 11 -37.91 -51.36 23.67
C GLU A 11 -37.24 -52.55 22.90
N SER A 12 -37.81 -53.72 23.13
CA SER A 12 -37.38 -55.10 22.84
C SER A 12 -38.13 -55.77 21.67
N PHE A 13 -37.79 -57.04 21.40
CA PHE A 13 -38.53 -58.10 20.64
C PHE A 13 -38.24 -58.21 19.14
N HIS A 14 -38.14 -59.37 18.47
CA HIS A 14 -37.98 -60.84 18.70
C HIS A 14 -38.25 -61.44 17.29
N GLY A 15 -37.82 -62.60 16.83
CA GLY A 15 -37.09 -63.78 17.32
C GLY A 15 -36.62 -64.51 16.04
N ARG A 16 -36.40 -65.82 15.92
CA ARG A 16 -36.28 -67.00 16.78
C ARG A 16 -35.74 -68.11 15.84
N ASP A 17 -34.94 -69.00 16.41
CA ASP A 17 -34.80 -70.44 16.10
C ASP A 17 -34.25 -70.95 14.75
N GLY A 18 -33.03 -71.51 14.77
CA GLY A 18 -32.81 -72.96 15.00
C GLY A 18 -32.83 -73.97 13.82
N TYR A 19 -31.79 -74.82 13.80
CA TYR A 19 -31.65 -76.18 13.21
C TYR A 19 -31.00 -76.38 11.82
N GLY A 20 -29.79 -76.97 11.82
CA GLY A 20 -29.61 -78.41 11.53
C GLY A 20 -29.39 -78.92 10.08
N ASN A 21 -28.19 -79.47 9.89
CA ASN A 21 -27.81 -80.63 9.04
C ASN A 21 -27.36 -80.52 7.57
N GLN A 22 -26.38 -81.40 7.32
CA GLN A 22 -25.62 -81.77 6.13
C GLN A 22 -26.47 -82.09 4.89
N ASP A 23 -26.02 -81.70 3.69
CA ASP A 23 -25.41 -82.64 2.73
C ASP A 23 -25.05 -81.97 1.37
N ASN A 24 -23.91 -82.43 0.85
CA ASN A 24 -23.55 -82.68 -0.56
C ASN A 24 -23.31 -81.60 -1.62
N SER A 25 -22.18 -81.86 -2.29
CA SER A 25 -21.86 -81.74 -3.73
C SER A 25 -21.38 -80.39 -4.29
N GLU A 26 -20.07 -80.42 -4.61
CA GLU A 26 -19.45 -79.95 -5.86
C GLU A 26 -19.84 -78.57 -6.41
N ASN A 27 -18.91 -77.61 -6.33
CA ASN A 27 -18.26 -77.08 -7.53
C ASN A 27 -17.05 -76.20 -7.22
N ILE A 28 -16.03 -76.38 -8.05
CA ILE A 28 -14.69 -75.76 -8.05
C ILE A 28 -14.78 -74.27 -8.36
N VAL A 29 -14.17 -73.39 -7.54
CA VAL A 29 -13.49 -72.15 -8.02
C VAL A 29 -12.33 -71.78 -7.08
N HIS A 30 -11.10 -71.74 -7.62
CA HIS A 30 -9.91 -71.19 -6.97
C HIS A 30 -10.12 -69.72 -6.53
N HIS A 31 -9.75 -69.35 -5.31
CA HIS A 31 -9.54 -67.95 -4.92
C HIS A 31 -8.12 -67.74 -4.42
N ASN A 32 -7.35 -67.01 -5.22
CA ASN A 32 -5.98 -66.59 -4.97
C ASN A 32 -5.89 -65.64 -3.78
N VAL A 33 -5.11 -66.00 -2.75
CA VAL A 33 -4.71 -65.06 -1.69
C VAL A 33 -3.64 -64.13 -2.24
N VAL A 34 -4.05 -62.95 -2.70
CA VAL A 34 -3.14 -61.92 -3.23
C VAL A 34 -2.38 -61.27 -2.06
N THR A 35 -1.05 -61.42 -2.03
CA THR A 35 -0.15 -60.81 -1.02
C THR A 35 -0.22 -59.28 -1.06
N LYS A 36 0.04 -58.57 0.05
CA LYS A 36 0.00 -57.08 0.07
C LYS A 36 0.96 -56.44 -0.95
N ILE A 37 2.10 -57.08 -1.24
CA ILE A 37 3.04 -56.64 -2.30
C ILE A 37 2.36 -56.66 -3.68
N GLU A 38 1.61 -57.71 -3.97
CA GLU A 38 0.93 -57.86 -5.25
C GLU A 38 -0.28 -56.93 -5.37
N LYS A 39 -0.93 -56.60 -4.25
CA LYS A 39 -1.90 -55.50 -4.18
C LYS A 39 -1.24 -54.14 -4.46
N LEU A 40 -0.06 -53.87 -3.91
CA LEU A 40 0.68 -52.63 -4.17
C LEU A 40 1.07 -52.48 -5.65
N LYS A 41 1.52 -53.57 -6.30
CA LYS A 41 1.84 -53.57 -7.74
C LYS A 41 0.60 -53.28 -8.60
N ARG A 42 -0.53 -53.94 -8.31
CA ARG A 42 -1.81 -53.67 -9.00
C ARG A 42 -2.31 -52.25 -8.75
N LEU A 43 -2.13 -51.73 -7.54
CA LEU A 43 -2.48 -50.36 -7.19
C LEU A 43 -1.66 -49.37 -8.02
N ARG A 44 -0.34 -49.59 -8.16
CA ARG A 44 0.55 -48.74 -8.97
C ARG A 44 0.18 -48.74 -10.45
N GLU A 45 -0.18 -49.90 -11.02
CA GLU A 45 -0.57 -50.05 -12.43
C GLU A 45 -1.95 -49.45 -12.76
N LYS A 46 -2.83 -49.30 -11.76
CA LYS A 46 -4.18 -48.77 -11.93
C LYS A 46 -4.23 -47.28 -12.27
N PHE A 47 -3.21 -46.51 -11.84
CA PHE A 47 -3.18 -45.06 -11.98
C PHE A 47 -2.09 -44.61 -12.95
N ASN A 48 -2.40 -43.60 -13.75
CA ASN A 48 -1.47 -42.94 -14.63
C ASN A 48 -0.70 -41.84 -13.87
N TRP A 49 0.60 -42.09 -13.69
CA TRP A 49 1.51 -41.19 -12.97
C TRP A 49 1.84 -39.89 -13.71
N GLU A 50 1.45 -39.75 -14.98
CA GLU A 50 1.55 -38.47 -15.72
C GLU A 50 0.41 -37.50 -15.39
N ILE A 51 -0.72 -38.01 -14.86
CA ILE A 51 -1.91 -37.21 -14.51
C ILE A 51 -1.84 -36.84 -13.03
N GLU A 52 -1.98 -35.55 -12.70
CA GLU A 52 -1.87 -35.07 -11.31
C GLU A 52 -3.03 -35.55 -10.42
N GLU A 53 -4.27 -35.48 -10.91
CA GLU A 53 -5.46 -35.91 -10.16
C GLU A 53 -5.38 -37.39 -9.75
N GLU A 54 -4.97 -38.27 -10.68
CA GLU A 54 -4.83 -39.71 -10.42
C GLU A 54 -3.73 -40.03 -9.40
N ARG A 55 -2.64 -39.25 -9.36
CA ARG A 55 -1.60 -39.37 -8.33
C ARG A 55 -2.13 -39.02 -6.94
N TYR A 56 -2.99 -38.00 -6.83
CA TYR A 56 -3.64 -37.65 -5.57
C TYR A 56 -4.71 -38.67 -5.14
N GLU A 57 -5.40 -39.34 -6.08
CA GLU A 57 -6.32 -40.44 -5.78
C GLU A 57 -5.62 -41.72 -5.28
N PHE A 58 -4.36 -41.93 -5.69
CA PHE A 58 -3.54 -43.05 -5.23
C PHE A 58 -3.18 -42.94 -3.74
N LEU A 59 -2.90 -41.72 -3.23
CA LEU A 59 -2.36 -41.52 -1.89
C LEU A 59 -3.23 -42.10 -0.76
N PRO A 60 -4.55 -41.84 -0.66
CA PRO A 60 -5.37 -42.39 0.42
C PRO A 60 -5.37 -43.93 0.45
N GLN A 61 -5.43 -44.56 -0.73
CA GLN A 61 -5.41 -46.02 -0.87
C GLN A 61 -4.04 -46.61 -0.51
N PHE A 62 -2.97 -45.87 -0.80
CA PHE A 62 -1.62 -46.23 -0.42
C PHE A 62 -1.41 -46.11 1.10
N TYR A 63 -1.87 -45.02 1.72
CA TYR A 63 -1.82 -44.81 3.17
C TYR A 63 -2.56 -45.91 3.95
N GLU A 64 -3.75 -46.30 3.49
CA GLU A 64 -4.53 -47.40 4.09
C GLU A 64 -3.76 -48.74 4.03
N LEU A 65 -3.02 -48.97 2.94
CA LEU A 65 -2.26 -50.20 2.76
C LEU A 65 -1.01 -50.26 3.67
N ILE A 66 -0.31 -49.13 3.87
CA ILE A 66 0.94 -49.06 4.63
C ILE A 66 0.74 -48.97 6.16
N ASN A 67 -0.40 -48.45 6.62
CA ASN A 67 -0.65 -48.24 8.06
C ASN A 67 -0.57 -49.53 8.91
N ASP A 68 -0.89 -50.69 8.31
CA ASP A 68 -0.89 -52.01 8.96
C ASP A 68 0.02 -53.05 8.23
N TRP A 69 1.17 -52.63 7.69
CA TRP A 69 2.04 -53.54 6.95
C TRP A 69 2.75 -54.56 7.88
N LYS A 70 2.36 -55.84 7.78
CA LYS A 70 2.94 -56.97 8.56
C LYS A 70 3.61 -58.06 7.70
N ASP A 71 3.54 -57.91 6.37
CA ASP A 71 4.14 -58.84 5.41
C ASP A 71 5.62 -58.48 5.13
N GLN A 72 6.33 -59.34 4.38
CA GLN A 72 7.70 -59.07 3.96
C GLN A 72 7.81 -57.69 3.27
N LEU A 73 8.81 -56.90 3.65
CA LEU A 73 8.96 -55.53 3.16
C LEU A 73 9.31 -55.52 1.65
N PRO A 74 8.64 -54.69 0.84
CA PRO A 74 8.90 -54.63 -0.59
C PRO A 74 10.19 -53.87 -0.89
N ASN A 75 10.90 -54.30 -1.94
CA ASN A 75 11.93 -53.47 -2.55
C ASN A 75 11.26 -52.40 -3.42
N LEU A 76 11.18 -51.16 -2.93
CA LEU A 76 10.47 -50.07 -3.59
C LEU A 76 11.04 -49.72 -4.97
N ARG A 77 12.33 -50.01 -5.22
CA ARG A 77 12.98 -49.80 -6.52
C ARG A 77 12.44 -50.70 -7.63
N ASP A 78 11.89 -51.86 -7.27
CA ASP A 78 11.32 -52.81 -8.23
C ASP A 78 9.86 -52.47 -8.58
N ILE A 79 9.27 -51.47 -7.91
CA ILE A 79 7.85 -51.12 -8.00
C ILE A 79 7.64 -49.71 -8.54
N PHE A 80 8.42 -48.74 -8.07
CA PHE A 80 8.29 -47.33 -8.43
C PHE A 80 9.51 -46.82 -9.18
N GLN A 81 9.26 -45.97 -10.18
CA GLN A 81 10.34 -45.24 -10.85
C GLN A 81 10.93 -44.18 -9.91
N LYS A 82 12.17 -43.75 -10.14
CA LYS A 82 12.83 -42.73 -9.31
C LYS A 82 12.01 -41.44 -9.15
N LYS A 83 11.48 -40.91 -10.27
CA LYS A 83 10.61 -39.71 -10.25
C LYS A 83 9.31 -39.91 -9.44
N GLU A 84 8.77 -41.12 -9.45
CA GLU A 84 7.57 -41.48 -8.68
C GLU A 84 7.90 -41.53 -7.18
N MET A 85 9.05 -42.09 -6.82
CA MET A 85 9.55 -42.10 -5.44
C MET A 85 9.88 -40.71 -4.92
N ASP A 86 10.54 -39.87 -5.71
CA ASP A 86 10.84 -38.48 -5.34
C ASP A 86 9.56 -37.71 -5.06
N TRP A 87 8.52 -37.90 -5.87
CA TRP A 87 7.20 -37.31 -5.66
C TRP A 87 6.53 -37.89 -4.40
N LEU A 88 6.53 -39.20 -4.19
CA LEU A 88 5.92 -39.83 -3.00
C LEU A 88 6.57 -39.38 -1.69
N ILE A 89 7.91 -39.30 -1.63
CA ILE A 89 8.64 -38.84 -0.45
C ILE A 89 8.35 -37.36 -0.21
N THR A 90 8.31 -36.55 -1.27
CA THR A 90 8.00 -35.12 -1.19
C THR A 90 6.58 -34.88 -0.68
N GLU A 91 5.62 -35.62 -1.20
CA GLU A 91 4.22 -35.48 -0.84
C GLU A 91 3.95 -36.03 0.57
N GLY A 92 4.55 -37.17 0.91
CA GLY A 92 4.51 -37.71 2.27
C GLY A 92 5.09 -36.76 3.32
N ALA A 93 6.14 -36.01 2.96
CA ALA A 93 6.77 -35.06 3.86
C ALA A 93 6.08 -33.68 3.91
N THR A 94 5.18 -33.34 2.97
CA THR A 94 4.62 -31.98 2.85
C THR A 94 3.09 -31.87 2.90
N ASN A 95 2.36 -32.99 2.88
CA ASN A 95 0.90 -32.98 2.82
C ASN A 95 0.26 -32.87 4.22
N ASN A 96 -0.60 -31.86 4.41
CA ASN A 96 -1.26 -31.49 5.67
C ASN A 96 -2.65 -32.12 5.86
N PHE A 97 -3.14 -32.95 4.93
CA PHE A 97 -4.53 -33.46 4.96
C PHE A 97 -4.82 -34.47 6.08
N LEU A 98 -3.80 -35.08 6.69
CA LEU A 98 -3.98 -36.05 7.77
C LEU A 98 -3.30 -35.53 9.03
N MET A 99 -4.11 -35.04 9.97
CA MET A 99 -3.69 -34.39 11.22
C MET A 99 -2.88 -35.29 12.17
N ASP A 100 -2.56 -36.54 11.81
CA ASP A 100 -1.83 -37.48 12.68
C ASP A 100 -0.84 -38.42 11.95
N GLY A 101 -0.48 -38.14 10.69
CA GLY A 101 0.19 -39.14 9.82
C GLY A 101 1.41 -38.69 9.00
N ARG A 102 2.00 -37.52 9.27
CA ARG A 102 3.11 -36.95 8.45
C ARG A 102 4.33 -37.87 8.29
N ASP A 103 4.51 -38.82 9.20
CA ASP A 103 5.69 -39.67 9.23
C ASP A 103 5.46 -41.08 8.69
N ILE A 104 4.21 -41.52 8.52
CA ILE A 104 3.90 -42.95 8.24
C ILE A 104 4.53 -43.41 6.93
N LEU A 105 4.45 -42.57 5.89
CA LEU A 105 5.03 -42.88 4.59
C LEU A 105 6.56 -42.83 4.63
N VAL A 106 7.14 -41.80 5.25
CA VAL A 106 8.60 -41.65 5.36
C VAL A 106 9.20 -42.78 6.20
N ASP A 107 8.57 -43.13 7.32
CA ASP A 107 8.94 -44.26 8.18
C ASP A 107 8.83 -45.60 7.46
N PHE A 108 7.80 -45.78 6.63
CA PHE A 108 7.67 -46.98 5.80
C PHE A 108 8.81 -47.07 4.78
N VAL A 109 9.12 -45.98 4.07
CA VAL A 109 10.23 -45.92 3.11
C VAL A 109 11.57 -46.24 3.78
N ILE A 110 11.83 -45.66 4.96
CA ILE A 110 13.04 -45.96 5.75
C ILE A 110 13.10 -47.45 6.13
N LYS A 111 11.99 -48.03 6.62
CA LYS A 111 11.91 -49.46 6.99
C LYS A 111 12.23 -50.39 5.82
N THR A 112 11.86 -50.03 4.59
CA THR A 112 12.20 -50.83 3.39
C THR A 112 13.70 -50.81 3.05
N GLY A 113 14.49 -49.95 3.68
CA GLY A 113 15.92 -49.79 3.39
C GLY A 113 16.20 -48.96 2.12
N TYR A 114 15.21 -48.24 1.60
CA TYR A 114 15.38 -47.38 0.44
C TYR A 114 16.37 -46.25 0.72
N LYS A 115 17.33 -46.07 -0.20
CA LYS A 115 18.31 -44.98 -0.19
C LYS A 115 18.31 -44.29 -1.54
N ASP A 116 18.40 -42.96 -1.52
CA ASP A 116 18.50 -42.16 -2.74
C ASP A 116 19.85 -42.36 -3.44
N GLU A 117 19.84 -42.29 -4.77
CA GLU A 117 21.03 -42.32 -5.63
C GLU A 117 21.07 -41.09 -6.52
N PRO A 118 22.20 -40.36 -6.57
CA PRO A 118 22.29 -39.11 -7.33
C PRO A 118 22.13 -39.34 -8.83
N ASP A 119 21.43 -38.45 -9.51
CA ASP A 119 21.45 -38.43 -10.97
C ASP A 119 22.84 -38.03 -11.44
N LEU A 120 23.44 -38.79 -12.36
CA LEU A 120 24.76 -38.49 -12.90
C LEU A 120 24.59 -37.80 -14.26
N ASN A 121 25.37 -36.75 -14.51
CA ASN A 121 25.48 -36.16 -15.84
C ASN A 121 26.26 -37.09 -16.79
N GLU A 122 26.33 -36.73 -18.08
CA GLU A 122 27.04 -37.50 -19.13
C GLU A 122 28.53 -37.75 -18.79
N ASN A 123 29.11 -36.98 -17.86
CA ASN A 123 30.49 -37.09 -17.40
C ASN A 123 30.64 -37.90 -16.10
N GLY A 124 29.58 -38.56 -15.61
CA GLY A 124 29.59 -39.36 -14.39
C GLY A 124 29.68 -38.55 -13.09
N LYS A 125 29.42 -37.24 -13.11
CA LYS A 125 29.35 -36.39 -11.91
C LYS A 125 27.90 -36.19 -11.47
N PRO A 126 27.61 -36.12 -10.16
CA PRO A 126 26.27 -35.84 -9.67
C PRO A 126 25.69 -34.54 -10.23
N LEU A 127 24.43 -34.56 -10.64
CA LEU A 127 23.59 -33.38 -10.89
C LEU A 127 23.31 -32.72 -9.54
N LEU A 128 24.08 -31.67 -9.25
CA LEU A 128 24.03 -30.95 -7.97
C LEU A 128 22.70 -30.20 -7.80
N CYS A 129 22.15 -29.61 -8.86
CA CYS A 129 20.86 -28.90 -8.84
C CYS A 129 19.67 -29.84 -9.06
N CYS A 130 19.23 -30.52 -8.00
CA CYS A 130 17.99 -31.28 -7.98
C CYS A 130 17.17 -30.90 -6.73
N PRO A 131 15.96 -30.32 -6.86
CA PRO A 131 15.13 -29.98 -5.71
C PRO A 131 14.61 -31.26 -5.03
N THR A 132 15.26 -31.68 -3.95
CA THR A 132 14.87 -32.85 -3.15
C THR A 132 13.69 -32.56 -2.22
N ALA A 133 13.02 -33.61 -1.73
CA ALA A 133 11.97 -33.52 -0.72
C ALA A 133 12.41 -32.70 0.51
N LEU A 134 13.67 -32.87 0.92
CA LEU A 134 14.28 -32.13 2.03
C LEU A 134 14.18 -30.60 1.85
N HIS A 135 14.45 -30.08 0.65
CA HIS A 135 14.36 -28.64 0.39
C HIS A 135 12.92 -28.12 0.41
N GLN A 136 11.96 -28.93 -0.04
CA GLN A 136 10.54 -28.53 -0.07
C GLN A 136 9.91 -28.50 1.33
N VAL A 137 10.33 -29.40 2.22
CA VAL A 137 9.89 -29.45 3.62
C VAL A 137 10.27 -28.16 4.37
N ILE A 138 11.43 -27.57 4.07
CA ILE A 138 11.88 -26.31 4.68
C ILE A 138 11.02 -25.14 4.24
N ALA A 139 10.68 -25.07 2.95
CA ALA A 139 9.84 -24.01 2.39
C ALA A 139 8.43 -23.99 3.02
N ARG A 140 8.00 -25.10 3.65
CA ARG A 140 6.68 -25.26 4.28
C ARG A 140 6.72 -25.35 5.83
N GLY A 141 7.88 -25.14 6.46
CA GLY A 141 8.02 -25.16 7.91
C GLY A 141 8.05 -26.56 8.54
N GLY A 142 8.87 -27.47 7.99
CA GLY A 142 9.03 -28.84 8.50
C GLY A 142 9.53 -28.95 9.94
N SER A 143 9.30 -30.11 10.57
CA SER A 143 9.76 -30.44 11.92
C SER A 143 11.19 -31.01 11.92
N TYR A 144 11.89 -30.88 13.04
CA TYR A 144 13.22 -31.46 13.25
C TYR A 144 13.25 -32.99 13.03
N ASP A 145 12.28 -33.71 13.59
CA ASP A 145 12.21 -35.18 13.50
C ASP A 145 12.11 -35.67 12.04
N LEU A 146 11.27 -35.01 11.24
CA LEU A 146 11.10 -35.32 9.83
C LEU A 146 12.38 -35.05 9.02
N VAL A 147 13.10 -33.97 9.32
CA VAL A 147 14.38 -33.64 8.67
C VAL A 147 15.43 -34.71 8.97
N VAL A 148 15.53 -35.16 10.22
CA VAL A 148 16.45 -36.25 10.62
C VAL A 148 16.09 -37.55 9.91
N LYS A 149 14.80 -37.90 9.81
CA LYS A 149 14.31 -39.07 9.06
C LYS A 149 14.69 -39.00 7.58
N LEU A 150 14.51 -37.84 6.94
CA LEU A 150 14.87 -37.65 5.53
C LEU A 150 16.38 -37.80 5.28
N PHE A 151 17.25 -37.39 6.21
CA PHE A 151 18.69 -37.64 6.10
C PHE A 151 19.08 -39.13 6.19
N GLN A 152 18.20 -40.01 6.69
CA GLN A 152 18.41 -41.47 6.60
C GLN A 152 18.21 -42.00 5.18
N ILE A 153 17.31 -41.38 4.42
CA ILE A 153 17.06 -41.68 3.00
C ILE A 153 18.17 -41.07 2.14
N TYR A 154 18.50 -39.79 2.36
CA TYR A 154 19.57 -39.05 1.69
C TYR A 154 20.93 -39.23 2.39
N HIS A 155 21.39 -40.48 2.50
CA HIS A 155 22.58 -40.85 3.27
C HIS A 155 23.93 -40.46 2.60
N ARG A 156 23.92 -39.96 1.36
CA ARG A 156 25.14 -39.60 0.61
C ARG A 156 25.57 -38.15 0.87
N PHE A 157 26.32 -37.96 1.94
CA PHE A 157 26.86 -36.66 2.35
C PHE A 157 28.02 -36.16 1.45
N ASP A 158 28.51 -36.99 0.53
CA ASP A 158 29.55 -36.62 -0.45
C ASP A 158 29.00 -35.80 -1.64
N VAL A 159 27.68 -35.79 -1.85
CA VAL A 159 27.05 -35.20 -3.04
C VAL A 159 26.51 -33.77 -2.78
N ASN A 160 26.30 -33.37 -1.53
CA ASN A 160 25.77 -32.06 -1.09
C ASN A 160 24.80 -31.40 -2.09
N TYR A 161 23.64 -32.04 -2.30
CA TYR A 161 22.61 -31.57 -3.23
C TYR A 161 22.21 -30.12 -2.96
N THR A 162 21.96 -29.36 -4.03
CA THR A 162 21.53 -27.98 -4.01
C THR A 162 20.13 -27.82 -4.64
N SER A 163 19.29 -26.99 -4.04
CA SER A 163 18.02 -26.58 -4.63
C SER A 163 18.20 -25.60 -5.80
N GLU A 164 17.12 -25.28 -6.52
CA GLU A 164 17.09 -24.16 -7.48
C GLU A 164 17.37 -22.79 -6.84
N SER A 165 17.37 -22.68 -5.51
CA SER A 165 17.76 -21.48 -4.78
C SER A 165 19.22 -21.50 -4.32
N GLY A 166 19.98 -22.53 -4.67
CA GLY A 166 21.36 -22.72 -4.23
C GLY A 166 21.49 -23.09 -2.75
N LEU A 167 20.38 -23.43 -2.06
CA LEU A 167 20.43 -23.94 -0.70
C LEU A 167 20.88 -25.39 -0.76
N SER A 168 21.90 -25.77 0.02
CA SER A 168 22.44 -27.13 -0.01
C SER A 168 21.99 -27.96 1.19
N HIS A 169 22.04 -29.29 1.10
CA HIS A 169 21.76 -30.19 2.24
C HIS A 169 22.57 -29.85 3.48
N PHE A 170 23.81 -29.41 3.32
CA PHE A 170 24.63 -28.90 4.42
C PHE A 170 24.01 -27.66 5.11
N HIS A 171 23.52 -26.69 4.34
CA HIS A 171 22.83 -25.52 4.89
C HIS A 171 21.54 -25.92 5.62
N VAL A 172 20.81 -26.91 5.12
CA VAL A 172 19.62 -27.47 5.77
C VAL A 172 19.99 -28.07 7.13
N ALA A 173 21.00 -28.92 7.17
CA ALA A 173 21.45 -29.55 8.40
C ALA A 173 21.85 -28.50 9.46
N CYS A 174 22.50 -27.41 9.03
CA CYS A 174 22.86 -26.30 9.92
C CYS A 174 21.63 -25.53 10.42
N ALA A 175 20.66 -25.24 9.56
CA ALA A 175 19.44 -24.52 9.93
C ALA A 175 18.58 -25.28 10.97
N PHE A 176 18.58 -26.61 10.93
CA PHE A 176 17.79 -27.45 11.84
C PHE A 176 18.59 -27.96 13.06
N GLY A 177 19.89 -27.71 13.17
CA GLY A 177 20.68 -28.18 14.31
C GLY A 177 20.99 -29.67 14.31
N CYS A 178 21.19 -30.27 13.13
CA CYS A 178 21.51 -31.70 12.99
C CYS A 178 23.02 -31.95 13.15
N ASP A 179 23.54 -31.85 14.37
CA ASP A 179 24.96 -31.88 14.70
C ASP A 179 25.73 -33.07 14.07
N ASP A 180 25.19 -34.29 14.19
CA ASP A 180 25.80 -35.51 13.64
C ASP A 180 25.92 -35.51 12.12
N VAL A 181 24.92 -34.93 11.44
CA VAL A 181 24.90 -34.83 9.97
C VAL A 181 25.91 -33.78 9.52
N VAL A 182 25.96 -32.65 10.20
CA VAL A 182 26.94 -31.58 9.93
C VAL A 182 28.36 -32.09 10.13
N LEU A 183 28.64 -32.83 11.21
CA LEU A 183 29.95 -33.44 11.46
C LEU A 183 30.39 -34.34 10.29
N LYS A 184 29.50 -35.21 9.81
CA LYS A 184 29.80 -36.08 8.65
C LYS A 184 30.13 -35.30 7.39
N PHE A 185 29.40 -34.23 7.10
CA PHE A 185 29.72 -33.37 5.96
C PHE A 185 31.11 -32.72 6.11
N LEU A 186 31.44 -32.23 7.30
CA LEU A 186 32.74 -31.60 7.58
C LEU A 186 33.91 -32.60 7.51
N GLU A 187 33.74 -33.82 8.03
CA GLU A 187 34.74 -34.90 7.93
C GLU A 187 35.03 -35.30 6.47
N LEU A 188 34.03 -35.20 5.60
CA LEU A 188 34.15 -35.43 4.15
C LEU A 188 34.76 -34.24 3.39
N GLY A 189 35.18 -33.18 4.10
CA GLY A 189 35.87 -32.02 3.52
C GLY A 189 34.94 -30.94 2.99
N GLN A 190 33.67 -30.91 3.40
CA GLN A 190 32.76 -29.81 3.04
C GLN A 190 33.28 -28.48 3.60
N ASN A 191 33.29 -27.43 2.75
CA ASN A 191 33.69 -26.10 3.18
C ASN A 191 32.67 -25.54 4.19
N PRO A 192 33.05 -25.23 5.45
CA PRO A 192 32.15 -24.66 6.46
C PRO A 192 31.68 -23.23 6.12
N ASN A 193 32.29 -22.59 5.12
CA ASN A 193 32.02 -21.24 4.65
C ASN A 193 31.27 -21.19 3.31
N CYS A 194 30.67 -22.29 2.87
CA CYS A 194 29.88 -22.28 1.63
C CYS A 194 28.68 -21.32 1.75
N LEU A 195 28.46 -20.48 0.75
CA LEU A 195 27.34 -19.53 0.73
C LEU A 195 26.24 -20.04 -0.20
N ALA A 196 24.98 -19.90 0.21
CA ALA A 196 23.84 -20.17 -0.66
C ALA A 196 23.67 -19.05 -1.70
N GLU A 197 23.53 -19.40 -2.99
CA GLU A 197 23.56 -18.43 -4.10
C GLU A 197 22.51 -17.31 -4.00
N LYS A 198 21.30 -17.60 -3.48
CA LYS A 198 20.22 -16.61 -3.39
C LYS A 198 20.06 -15.89 -2.05
N SER A 199 20.54 -16.46 -0.94
CA SER A 199 20.42 -15.80 0.38
C SER A 199 21.74 -15.23 0.88
N VAL A 200 22.88 -15.67 0.33
CA VAL A 200 24.23 -15.28 0.76
C VAL A 200 24.42 -15.48 2.27
N GLU A 201 23.73 -16.46 2.86
CA GLU A 201 23.83 -16.77 4.28
C GLU A 201 24.90 -17.85 4.50
N SER A 202 25.78 -17.63 5.48
CA SER A 202 26.77 -18.63 5.87
C SER A 202 26.13 -19.75 6.72
N PRO A 203 26.72 -20.95 6.75
CA PRO A 203 26.21 -22.06 7.58
C PRO A 203 26.22 -21.72 9.07
N LEU A 204 27.25 -20.98 9.51
CA LEU A 204 27.34 -20.43 10.86
C LEU A 204 26.21 -19.43 11.15
N TYR A 205 25.91 -18.52 10.21
CA TYR A 205 24.79 -17.59 10.34
C TYR A 205 23.45 -18.34 10.48
N LEU A 206 23.20 -19.36 9.65
CA LEU A 206 21.98 -20.16 9.70
C LEU A 206 21.84 -20.94 11.02
N ALA A 207 22.93 -21.51 11.52
CA ALA A 207 22.94 -22.22 12.80
C ALA A 207 22.50 -21.30 13.95
N VAL A 208 23.11 -20.12 14.03
CA VAL A 208 22.77 -19.12 15.06
C VAL A 208 21.34 -18.58 14.89
N ALA A 209 20.94 -18.27 13.66
CA ALA A 209 19.65 -17.64 13.38
C ALA A 209 18.45 -18.57 13.56
N LYS A 210 18.58 -19.87 13.25
CA LYS A 210 17.46 -20.80 13.19
C LYS A 210 17.39 -21.77 14.37
N CYS A 211 18.50 -22.42 14.73
CA CYS A 211 18.49 -23.41 15.80
C CYS A 211 19.06 -22.89 17.13
N GLY A 212 19.98 -21.91 17.10
CA GLY A 212 20.65 -21.41 18.30
C GLY A 212 21.49 -22.47 19.01
N SER A 213 21.84 -23.58 18.33
CA SER A 213 22.58 -24.69 18.95
C SER A 213 24.01 -24.27 19.25
N ARG A 214 24.36 -24.31 20.53
CA ARG A 214 25.72 -24.09 21.02
C ARG A 214 26.69 -25.12 20.44
N CYS A 215 26.33 -26.41 20.51
CA CYS A 215 27.17 -27.52 20.04
C CYS A 215 27.51 -27.37 18.55
N LEU A 216 26.51 -27.04 17.72
CA LEU A 216 26.70 -26.81 16.29
C LEU A 216 27.60 -25.60 16.01
N THR A 217 27.37 -24.50 16.73
CA THR A 217 28.18 -23.28 16.61
C THR A 217 29.64 -23.57 16.95
N GLU A 218 29.89 -24.29 18.04
CA GLU A 218 31.25 -24.74 18.41
C GLU A 218 31.87 -25.66 17.35
N LEU A 219 31.09 -26.59 16.80
CA LEU A 219 31.54 -27.53 15.77
C LEU A 219 31.98 -26.81 14.49
N LEU A 220 31.16 -25.89 13.99
CA LEU A 220 31.44 -25.10 12.77
C LEU A 220 32.66 -24.20 12.98
N LEU A 221 32.74 -23.51 14.13
CA LEU A 221 33.89 -22.66 14.47
C LEU A 221 35.17 -23.46 14.62
N LYS A 222 35.15 -24.68 15.17
CA LYS A 222 36.32 -25.60 15.25
C LYS A 222 36.76 -26.13 13.88
N HIS A 223 35.87 -26.19 12.90
CA HIS A 223 36.19 -26.63 11.53
C HIS A 223 36.55 -25.49 10.57
N GLY A 224 36.51 -24.24 11.02
CA GLY A 224 37.06 -23.08 10.28
C GLY A 224 35.99 -22.16 9.69
N ALA A 225 34.79 -22.14 10.27
CA ALA A 225 33.77 -21.17 9.90
C ALA A 225 34.23 -19.72 10.20
N GLU A 226 33.98 -18.80 9.27
CA GLU A 226 34.33 -17.38 9.38
C GLU A 226 33.26 -16.62 10.18
N PRO A 227 33.61 -16.06 11.36
CA PRO A 227 32.64 -15.42 12.25
C PRO A 227 32.13 -14.07 11.73
N ASN A 228 32.83 -13.46 10.77
CA ASN A 228 32.52 -12.12 10.24
C ASN A 228 31.75 -12.15 8.91
N PHE A 229 31.37 -13.32 8.40
CA PHE A 229 30.60 -13.42 7.16
C PHE A 229 29.21 -12.81 7.32
N ALA A 230 29.00 -11.67 6.69
CA ALA A 230 27.76 -10.94 6.69
C ALA A 230 26.81 -11.47 5.60
N ASN A 231 25.51 -11.51 5.92
CA ASN A 231 24.47 -11.83 4.95
C ASN A 231 24.19 -10.66 3.98
N GLU A 232 23.20 -10.78 3.10
CA GLU A 232 22.84 -9.68 2.19
C GLU A 232 22.57 -8.37 2.93
N GLN A 233 21.91 -8.38 4.08
CA GLN A 233 21.62 -7.17 4.87
C GLN A 233 22.84 -6.62 5.63
N GLY A 234 24.02 -7.22 5.48
CA GLY A 234 25.23 -6.80 6.21
C GLY A 234 25.30 -7.34 7.64
N ARG A 235 24.42 -8.27 8.03
CA ARG A 235 24.37 -8.82 9.39
C ARG A 235 25.32 -10.00 9.54
N THR A 236 26.24 -9.90 10.49
CA THR A 236 27.13 -10.99 10.89
C THR A 236 26.44 -11.94 11.89
N PRO A 237 26.95 -13.16 12.12
CA PRO A 237 26.49 -14.05 13.19
C PRO A 237 26.36 -13.35 14.55
N LEU A 238 27.30 -12.45 14.90
CA LEU A 238 27.27 -11.70 16.15
C LEU A 238 26.04 -10.78 16.27
N HIS A 239 25.61 -10.14 15.17
CA HIS A 239 24.36 -9.36 15.17
C HIS A 239 23.16 -10.23 15.53
N VAL A 240 23.09 -11.44 14.97
CA VAL A 240 21.98 -12.36 15.20
C VAL A 240 22.00 -12.88 16.64
N ILE A 241 23.16 -13.21 17.20
CA ILE A 241 23.28 -13.58 18.62
C ILE A 241 22.68 -12.46 19.50
N CYS A 242 22.99 -11.19 19.18
CA CYS A 242 22.48 -10.04 19.93
C CYS A 242 20.99 -9.73 19.69
N MET A 243 20.34 -10.36 18.71
CA MET A 243 18.88 -10.23 18.50
C MET A 243 18.08 -11.29 19.28
N ARG A 244 18.75 -12.29 19.84
CA ARG A 244 18.10 -13.42 20.52
C ARG A 244 17.86 -13.11 21.98
N ASP A 245 16.63 -13.32 22.43
CA ASP A 245 16.25 -13.12 23.84
C ASP A 245 16.55 -14.35 24.73
N ASP A 246 16.79 -15.52 24.12
CA ASP A 246 16.95 -16.80 24.81
C ASP A 246 18.39 -17.14 25.23
N ASP A 247 19.39 -16.39 24.73
CA ASP A 247 20.79 -16.67 25.02
C ASP A 247 21.28 -15.88 26.25
N ASN A 248 21.68 -16.59 27.31
CA ASN A 248 22.32 -16.02 28.51
C ASN A 248 23.77 -15.55 28.26
N GLY A 249 24.08 -15.13 27.03
CA GLY A 249 25.42 -14.84 26.53
C GLY A 249 26.30 -16.08 26.39
N GLU A 250 25.73 -17.29 26.31
CA GLU A 250 26.50 -18.50 26.10
C GLU A 250 27.04 -18.58 24.67
N LEU A 251 26.23 -18.29 23.65
CA LEU A 251 26.71 -18.28 22.26
C LEU A 251 27.72 -17.16 22.03
N THR A 252 27.55 -16.03 22.71
CA THR A 252 28.53 -14.94 22.68
C THR A 252 29.87 -15.40 23.26
N ASN A 253 29.86 -16.11 24.39
CA ASN A 253 31.07 -16.66 25.01
C ASN A 253 31.73 -17.75 24.16
N THR A 254 30.96 -18.65 23.54
CA THR A 254 31.53 -19.69 22.69
C THR A 254 32.13 -19.12 21.41
N LEU A 255 31.45 -18.14 20.79
CA LEU A 255 31.97 -17.43 19.62
C LEU A 255 33.31 -16.79 19.95
N PHE A 256 33.38 -15.94 20.99
CA PHE A 256 34.63 -15.28 21.35
C PHE A 256 35.71 -16.25 21.84
N GLY A 257 35.37 -17.23 22.67
CA GLY A 257 36.33 -18.19 23.22
C GLY A 257 37.02 -19.02 22.14
N ILE A 258 36.26 -19.60 21.20
CA ILE A 258 36.83 -20.41 20.11
C ILE A 258 37.59 -19.52 19.12
N CYS A 259 37.07 -18.33 18.80
CA CYS A 259 37.77 -17.42 17.91
C CYS A 259 39.13 -16.97 18.49
N ASP A 260 39.22 -16.75 19.81
CA ASP A 260 40.49 -16.47 20.49
C ASP A 260 41.46 -17.65 20.43
N GLU A 261 40.99 -18.87 20.72
CA GLU A 261 41.81 -20.09 20.62
C GLU A 261 42.41 -20.27 19.22
N ARG A 262 41.70 -19.80 18.19
CA ARG A 262 42.12 -19.91 16.78
C ARG A 262 42.80 -18.65 16.23
N ASN A 263 42.98 -17.60 17.04
CA ASN A 263 43.46 -16.28 16.59
C ASN A 263 42.65 -15.71 15.41
N GLN A 264 41.34 -15.92 15.38
CA GLN A 264 40.42 -15.32 14.41
C GLN A 264 39.80 -14.05 15.00
N PRO A 265 40.06 -12.85 14.44
CA PRO A 265 39.49 -11.62 14.98
C PRO A 265 37.99 -11.54 14.67
N VAL A 266 37.18 -11.28 15.69
CA VAL A 266 35.73 -11.03 15.52
C VAL A 266 35.50 -9.51 15.43
N GLU A 267 34.84 -9.06 14.37
CA GLU A 267 34.50 -7.65 14.18
C GLU A 267 33.30 -7.26 15.06
N VAL A 268 33.59 -6.79 16.27
CA VAL A 268 32.57 -6.39 17.26
C VAL A 268 31.73 -5.17 16.84
N ASP A 269 32.30 -4.28 16.03
CA ASP A 269 31.68 -3.05 15.54
C ASP A 269 31.25 -3.14 14.06
N ALA A 270 31.10 -4.35 13.52
CA ALA A 270 30.56 -4.56 12.18
C ALA A 270 29.20 -3.86 12.05
N ARG A 271 28.94 -3.19 10.92
CA ARG A 271 27.70 -2.45 10.68
C ARG A 271 26.87 -3.11 9.60
N ASP A 272 25.58 -3.30 9.87
CA ASP A 272 24.63 -3.75 8.85
C ASP A 272 24.27 -2.61 7.85
N ARG A 273 23.40 -2.90 6.88
CA ARG A 273 22.96 -1.89 5.89
C ARG A 273 22.23 -0.69 6.49
N SER A 274 21.65 -0.84 7.69
CA SER A 274 21.04 0.24 8.46
C SER A 274 22.05 0.94 9.37
N GLY A 275 23.32 0.53 9.36
CA GLY A 275 24.35 1.09 10.22
C GLY A 275 24.29 0.58 11.66
N HIS A 276 23.45 -0.41 11.97
CA HIS A 276 23.38 -0.98 13.31
C HIS A 276 24.61 -1.84 13.59
N THR A 277 25.17 -1.72 14.79
CA THR A 277 26.19 -2.62 15.33
C THR A 277 25.53 -3.74 16.14
N PRO A 278 26.27 -4.82 16.48
CA PRO A 278 25.75 -5.82 17.42
C PRO A 278 25.35 -5.21 18.78
N LEU A 279 26.09 -4.20 19.24
CA LEU A 279 25.76 -3.47 20.48
C LEU A 279 24.43 -2.71 20.36
N HIS A 280 24.09 -2.17 19.18
CA HIS A 280 22.77 -1.57 18.94
C HIS A 280 21.63 -2.56 19.13
N TYR A 281 21.76 -3.78 18.59
CA TYR A 281 20.75 -4.83 18.79
C TYR A 281 20.66 -5.27 20.26
N ALA A 282 21.79 -5.44 20.94
CA ALA A 282 21.80 -5.82 22.35
C ALA A 282 21.11 -4.78 23.24
N LEU A 283 21.30 -3.48 22.96
CA LEU A 283 20.66 -2.39 23.69
C LEU A 283 19.19 -2.21 23.28
N CYS A 284 18.84 -2.46 22.01
CA CYS A 284 17.51 -2.30 21.44
C CYS A 284 16.56 -3.49 21.68
N ASN A 285 17.02 -4.60 22.25
CA ASN A 285 16.13 -5.68 22.67
C ASN A 285 16.06 -5.81 24.20
N GLY A 286 16.80 -4.96 24.94
CA GLY A 286 16.99 -5.14 26.38
C GLY A 286 17.71 -6.44 26.72
N CYS A 287 18.63 -6.89 25.85
CA CYS A 287 19.31 -8.17 26.00
C CYS A 287 20.08 -8.27 27.33
N ASN A 288 20.40 -9.51 27.70
CA ASN A 288 21.13 -9.87 28.91
C ASN A 288 22.37 -8.98 29.13
N LYS A 289 22.47 -8.34 30.30
CA LYS A 289 23.60 -7.49 30.75
C LYS A 289 24.97 -8.12 30.46
N LYS A 290 25.06 -9.46 30.51
CA LYS A 290 26.27 -10.21 30.20
C LYS A 290 26.72 -10.09 28.75
N VAL A 291 25.80 -10.05 27.77
CA VAL A 291 26.14 -9.86 26.35
C VAL A 291 26.71 -8.46 26.12
N ILE A 292 26.06 -7.44 26.70
CA ILE A 292 26.54 -6.05 26.63
C ILE A 292 27.92 -5.91 27.27
N GLU A 293 28.15 -6.53 28.43
CA GLU A 293 29.46 -6.55 29.07
C GLU A 293 30.53 -7.19 28.20
N LEU A 294 30.24 -8.35 27.60
CA LEU A 294 31.18 -9.05 26.74
C LEU A 294 31.53 -8.21 25.50
N LEU A 295 30.54 -7.59 24.86
CA LEU A 295 30.78 -6.70 23.71
C LEU A 295 31.67 -5.51 24.08
N LEU A 296 31.35 -4.80 25.16
CA LEU A 296 32.13 -3.63 25.61
C LEU A 296 33.55 -4.03 26.02
N ARG A 297 33.73 -5.12 26.79
CA ARG A 297 35.06 -5.63 27.18
C ARG A 297 35.90 -6.09 25.98
N ARG A 298 35.26 -6.42 24.85
CA ARG A 298 35.91 -6.75 23.57
C ARG A 298 36.17 -5.55 22.68
N GLY A 299 35.90 -4.34 23.18
CA GLY A 299 36.24 -3.09 22.51
C GLY A 299 35.15 -2.52 21.62
N ALA A 300 33.89 -2.95 21.76
CA ALA A 300 32.77 -2.32 21.06
C ALA A 300 32.68 -0.82 21.41
N ASP A 301 32.52 0.04 20.41
CA ASP A 301 32.41 1.49 20.61
C ASP A 301 30.95 1.90 20.89
N PRO A 302 30.63 2.42 22.10
CA PRO A 302 29.28 2.83 22.47
C PRO A 302 28.76 4.05 21.70
N ASN A 303 29.62 4.77 20.98
CA ASN A 303 29.29 6.04 20.33
C ASN A 303 29.03 5.94 18.82
N LEU A 304 29.12 4.74 18.25
CA LEU A 304 28.83 4.55 16.84
C LEU A 304 27.36 4.89 16.57
N ALA A 305 27.12 5.69 15.54
CA ALA A 305 25.79 6.06 15.09
C ALA A 305 25.38 5.21 13.88
N ASP A 306 24.11 4.88 13.81
CA ASP A 306 23.48 4.23 12.65
C ASP A 306 23.22 5.24 11.50
N VAL A 307 22.49 4.82 10.45
CA VAL A 307 22.18 5.70 9.31
C VAL A 307 21.26 6.87 9.66
N GLU A 308 20.47 6.74 10.74
CA GLU A 308 19.57 7.79 11.24
C GLU A 308 20.26 8.68 12.28
N GLY A 309 21.54 8.42 12.60
CA GLY A 309 22.30 9.15 13.60
C GLY A 309 22.06 8.67 15.03
N LEU A 310 21.32 7.58 15.23
CA LEU A 310 21.04 7.02 16.56
C LEU A 310 22.26 6.25 17.06
N THR A 311 22.69 6.58 18.27
CA THR A 311 23.72 5.84 19.01
C THR A 311 23.09 4.79 19.93
N GLY A 312 23.89 3.86 20.45
CA GLY A 312 23.42 2.88 21.43
C GLY A 312 22.70 3.50 22.64
N LEU A 313 23.09 4.71 23.05
CA LEU A 313 22.42 5.43 24.13
C LEU A 313 21.01 5.90 23.75
N HIS A 314 20.78 6.31 22.50
CA HIS A 314 19.42 6.64 22.03
C HIS A 314 18.52 5.41 22.05
N LEU A 315 19.02 4.27 21.57
CA LEU A 315 18.29 3.01 21.56
C LEU A 315 17.97 2.54 22.98
N LEU A 316 18.91 2.67 23.91
CA LEU A 316 18.66 2.38 25.32
C LEU A 316 17.54 3.25 25.91
N CYS A 317 17.42 4.51 25.47
CA CYS A 317 16.32 5.40 25.89
C CYS A 317 14.95 5.00 25.32
N THR A 318 14.88 4.11 24.31
CA THR A 318 13.60 3.66 23.74
C THR A 318 12.93 2.51 24.50
N HIS A 319 13.66 1.83 25.40
CA HIS A 319 13.18 0.65 26.13
C HIS A 319 12.51 0.96 27.44
N GLU A 320 11.28 0.47 27.62
CA GLU A 320 10.43 0.76 28.79
C GLU A 320 10.88 0.05 30.08
N ASN A 321 11.76 -0.96 30.00
CA ASN A 321 11.75 -2.03 31.01
C ASN A 321 13.00 -2.20 31.90
N ASP A 322 14.04 -1.37 31.83
CA ASP A 322 15.25 -1.69 32.63
C ASP A 322 16.10 -0.48 33.07
N ASN A 323 15.69 0.16 34.17
CA ASN A 323 16.46 1.22 34.84
C ASN A 323 17.88 0.78 35.24
N ASP A 324 18.06 -0.51 35.51
CA ASP A 324 19.36 -1.09 35.87
C ASP A 324 20.30 -1.21 34.67
N LEU A 325 19.77 -1.26 33.44
CA LEU A 325 20.58 -1.42 32.24
C LEU A 325 21.38 -0.16 31.92
N ALA A 326 20.78 1.02 32.07
CA ALA A 326 21.46 2.30 31.87
C ALA A 326 22.61 2.48 32.86
N THR A 327 22.35 2.24 34.15
CA THR A 327 23.38 2.35 35.20
C THR A 327 24.50 1.35 34.98
N PHE A 328 24.17 0.12 34.58
CA PHE A 328 25.13 -0.91 34.20
C PHE A 328 25.97 -0.50 32.99
N PHE A 329 25.34 -0.02 31.92
CA PHE A 329 26.00 0.43 30.70
C PHE A 329 27.02 1.53 30.99
N PHE A 330 26.65 2.56 31.73
CA PHE A 330 27.59 3.62 32.12
C PHE A 330 28.70 3.10 33.03
N LYS A 331 28.39 2.22 33.99
CA LYS A 331 29.38 1.65 34.91
C LYS A 331 30.45 0.85 34.18
N ILE A 332 30.08 -0.03 33.25
CA ILE A 332 31.05 -0.81 32.46
C ILE A 332 31.90 0.10 31.58
N ASN A 333 31.30 1.10 30.94
CA ASN A 333 32.06 2.05 30.14
C ASN A 333 33.07 2.85 30.99
N ASP A 334 32.69 3.24 32.22
CA ASP A 334 33.62 3.90 33.16
C ASP A 334 34.77 2.95 33.58
N GLU A 335 34.46 1.69 33.90
CA GLU A 335 35.48 0.67 34.22
C GLU A 335 36.48 0.47 33.08
N LEU A 336 36.02 0.59 31.83
CA LEU A 336 36.82 0.43 30.62
C LEU A 336 37.49 1.75 30.16
N ASN A 337 37.29 2.86 30.87
CA ASN A 337 37.70 4.21 30.46
C ASN A 337 37.19 4.61 29.05
N GLN A 338 36.02 4.10 28.64
CA GLN A 338 35.34 4.48 27.41
C GLN A 338 34.39 5.66 27.67
N ARG A 339 34.63 6.80 27.01
CA ARG A 339 33.78 7.98 27.18
C ARG A 339 32.51 7.85 26.32
N VAL A 340 31.35 7.77 26.98
CA VAL A 340 30.04 7.81 26.31
C VAL A 340 29.61 9.25 26.03
N LEU A 341 29.28 9.55 24.77
CA LEU A 341 28.82 10.86 24.34
C LEU A 341 27.30 10.99 24.59
N VAL A 342 26.94 11.75 25.63
CA VAL A 342 25.54 11.92 26.07
C VAL A 342 24.74 12.99 25.30
N ASN A 343 25.42 13.80 24.48
CA ASN A 343 24.85 14.95 23.77
C ASN A 343 24.86 14.79 22.25
N VAL A 344 24.99 13.56 21.74
CA VAL A 344 24.91 13.28 20.30
C VAL A 344 23.50 13.57 19.82
N GLN A 345 23.37 14.13 18.61
CA GLN A 345 22.08 14.39 17.98
C GLN A 345 21.86 13.42 16.82
N ASP A 346 20.67 12.86 16.72
CA ASP A 346 20.22 12.07 15.57
C ASP A 346 19.97 12.97 14.35
N SER A 347 19.52 12.37 13.25
CA SER A 347 19.18 13.07 11.99
C SER A 347 18.04 14.09 12.13
N LEU A 348 17.20 13.97 13.16
CA LEU A 348 16.14 14.90 13.52
C LEU A 348 16.59 15.93 14.56
N GLY A 349 17.83 15.85 15.03
CA GLY A 349 18.38 16.73 16.06
C GLY A 349 18.07 16.28 17.50
N HIS A 350 17.39 15.15 17.70
CA HIS A 350 17.09 14.66 19.04
C HIS A 350 18.35 14.17 19.74
N THR A 351 18.49 14.53 21.01
CA THR A 351 19.50 13.95 21.90
C THR A 351 18.93 12.76 22.67
N PRO A 352 19.75 11.90 23.31
CA PRO A 352 19.22 10.83 24.16
C PRO A 352 18.29 11.35 25.27
N LEU A 353 18.52 12.59 25.74
CA LEU A 353 17.64 13.25 26.70
C LEU A 353 16.25 13.56 26.13
N HIS A 354 16.15 13.96 24.84
CA HIS A 354 14.85 14.13 24.17
C HIS A 354 14.09 12.80 24.11
N VAL A 355 14.76 11.72 23.74
CA VAL A 355 14.13 10.39 23.67
C VAL A 355 13.68 9.90 25.04
N ALA A 356 14.52 10.05 26.07
CA ALA A 356 14.18 9.66 27.44
C ALA A 356 12.99 10.46 28.01
N VAL A 357 12.92 11.75 27.70
CA VAL A 357 11.77 12.62 28.05
C VAL A 357 10.52 12.20 27.29
N TYR A 358 10.63 11.94 25.99
CA TYR A 358 9.51 11.51 25.15
C TYR A 358 8.92 10.16 25.60
N ARG A 359 9.75 9.26 26.13
CA ARG A 359 9.33 7.95 26.65
C ARG A 359 8.95 7.94 28.14
N ASP A 360 9.07 9.06 28.85
CA ASP A 360 8.81 9.16 30.29
C ASP A 360 9.69 8.25 31.16
N HIS A 361 10.99 8.24 30.87
CA HIS A 361 11.95 7.47 31.65
C HIS A 361 12.60 8.33 32.75
N GLY A 362 11.85 8.63 33.82
CA GLY A 362 12.28 9.53 34.91
C GLY A 362 13.68 9.23 35.49
N ASN A 363 13.99 7.97 35.77
CA ASN A 363 15.30 7.58 36.30
C ASN A 363 16.43 7.76 35.26
N LEU A 364 16.13 7.55 33.98
CA LEU A 364 17.11 7.73 32.90
C LEU A 364 17.41 9.20 32.66
N ILE A 365 16.41 10.07 32.78
CA ILE A 365 16.58 11.53 32.76
C ILE A 365 17.57 11.95 33.85
N ASP A 366 17.39 11.46 35.09
CA ASP A 366 18.31 11.72 36.21
C ASP A 366 19.74 11.25 35.93
N ILE A 367 19.91 10.05 35.36
CA ILE A 367 21.22 9.49 35.03
C ILE A 367 21.89 10.31 33.93
N LEU A 368 21.18 10.62 32.85
CA LEU A 368 21.71 11.41 31.72
C LEU A 368 22.14 12.80 32.17
N LEU A 369 21.31 13.49 32.96
CA LEU A 369 21.65 14.80 33.52
C LEU A 369 22.89 14.72 34.40
N LYS A 370 22.97 13.76 35.34
CA LYS A 370 24.18 13.52 36.17
C LYS A 370 25.44 13.27 35.35
N ARG A 371 25.29 12.69 34.15
CA ARG A 371 26.38 12.42 33.20
C ARG A 371 26.70 13.60 32.27
N GLY A 372 26.07 14.77 32.47
CA GLY A 372 26.37 15.99 31.73
C GLY A 372 25.56 16.16 30.44
N ALA A 373 24.39 15.54 30.33
CA ALA A 373 23.45 15.84 29.25
C ALA A 373 23.06 17.33 29.29
N ASN A 374 23.12 18.00 28.14
CA ASN A 374 22.81 19.42 28.02
C ASN A 374 21.30 19.59 27.77
N PRO A 375 20.56 20.18 28.73
CA PRO A 375 19.11 20.37 28.64
C PRO A 375 18.70 21.54 27.73
N HIS A 376 19.67 22.26 27.16
CA HIS A 376 19.43 23.41 26.29
C HIS A 376 19.63 23.10 24.80
N LEU A 377 20.13 21.90 24.46
CA LEU A 377 20.23 21.51 23.06
C LEU A 377 18.83 21.37 22.48
N SER A 378 18.66 21.93 21.29
CA SER A 378 17.40 21.88 20.58
C SER A 378 17.50 20.95 19.38
N ASP A 379 16.40 20.31 19.02
CA ASP A 379 16.29 19.49 17.82
C ASP A 379 16.20 20.33 16.53
N ALA A 380 15.95 19.68 15.38
CA ALA A 380 15.81 20.37 14.09
C ALA A 380 14.58 21.29 13.99
N ALA A 381 13.60 21.15 14.89
CA ALA A 381 12.45 22.04 15.05
C ALA A 381 12.68 23.11 16.14
N GLU A 382 13.91 23.21 16.66
CA GLU A 382 14.30 24.06 17.78
C GLU A 382 13.57 23.71 19.10
N PHE A 383 13.03 22.49 19.22
CA PHE A 383 12.47 21.99 20.48
C PHE A 383 13.60 21.61 21.43
N THR A 384 13.56 22.15 22.63
CA THR A 384 14.40 21.69 23.75
C THR A 384 13.71 20.52 24.48
N PRO A 385 14.40 19.74 25.34
CA PRO A 385 13.76 18.71 26.14
C PRO A 385 12.57 19.23 26.96
N LEU A 386 12.66 20.47 27.46
CA LEU A 386 11.55 21.12 28.16
C LEU A 386 10.31 21.35 27.25
N HIS A 387 10.50 21.68 25.96
CA HIS A 387 9.39 21.76 25.01
C HIS A 387 8.75 20.38 24.80
N THR A 388 9.55 19.32 24.73
CA THR A 388 9.05 17.93 24.61
C THR A 388 8.24 17.51 25.84
N ILE A 389 8.66 17.88 27.06
CA ILE A 389 7.88 17.65 28.30
C ILE A 389 6.52 18.36 28.20
N CYS A 390 6.53 19.64 27.81
CA CYS A 390 5.34 20.48 27.80
C CYS A 390 4.36 20.20 26.65
N ASN A 391 4.78 19.47 25.61
CA ASN A 391 3.95 19.08 24.47
C ASN A 391 3.24 17.72 24.67
N LYS A 392 3.23 17.19 25.90
CA LYS A 392 2.53 15.96 26.25
C LYS A 392 1.24 16.26 27.01
N ASP A 393 0.22 15.47 26.74
CA ASP A 393 -1.11 15.61 27.34
C ASP A 393 -1.15 15.06 28.78
N GLU A 394 -0.35 14.03 29.09
CA GLU A 394 -0.17 13.46 30.43
C GLU A 394 1.23 13.77 30.98
N ASP A 395 1.30 14.23 32.23
CA ASP A 395 2.55 14.47 32.96
C ASP A 395 2.52 13.71 34.29
N ASP A 396 3.20 12.56 34.32
CA ASP A 396 3.39 11.71 35.50
C ASP A 396 4.43 12.29 36.49
N GLY A 397 4.55 13.62 36.56
CA GLY A 397 5.51 14.35 37.38
C GLY A 397 6.92 14.40 36.77
N ILE A 398 7.04 14.25 35.45
CA ILE A 398 8.30 14.34 34.70
C ILE A 398 8.89 15.73 34.87
N ILE A 399 8.03 16.76 34.76
CA ILE A 399 8.50 18.15 34.82
C ILE A 399 9.11 18.47 36.19
N GLU A 400 8.53 17.94 37.26
CA GLU A 400 9.04 18.12 38.62
C GLU A 400 10.39 17.42 38.79
N ARG A 401 10.49 16.14 38.35
CA ARG A 401 11.75 15.38 38.39
C ARG A 401 12.84 16.06 37.57
N PHE A 402 12.52 16.52 36.36
CA PHE A 402 13.45 17.27 35.51
C PHE A 402 13.97 18.51 36.22
N PHE A 403 13.10 19.33 36.82
CA PHE A 403 13.53 20.51 37.57
C PHE A 403 14.28 20.17 38.86
N GLU A 404 13.90 19.12 39.58
CA GLU A 404 14.64 18.65 40.76
C GLU A 404 16.05 18.21 40.41
N ALA A 405 16.22 17.44 39.33
CA ALA A 405 17.51 17.01 38.84
C ALA A 405 18.38 18.22 38.45
N MET A 406 17.80 19.19 37.75
CA MET A 406 18.46 20.44 37.36
C MET A 406 18.89 21.27 38.58
N ASN A 407 18.03 21.38 39.60
CA ASN A 407 18.33 22.06 40.86
C ASN A 407 19.48 21.37 41.62
N LYS A 408 19.46 20.04 41.72
CA LYS A 408 20.54 19.24 42.34
C LYS A 408 21.89 19.46 41.63
N MET A 409 21.85 19.66 40.31
CA MET A 409 23.01 19.89 39.47
C MET A 409 23.49 21.37 39.43
N GLN A 410 22.78 22.29 40.10
CA GLN A 410 23.00 23.74 40.02
C GLN A 410 23.02 24.30 38.58
N GLN A 411 22.27 23.68 37.67
CA GLN A 411 22.14 24.15 36.29
C GLN A 411 20.86 24.98 36.13
N THR A 412 20.97 26.15 35.50
CA THR A 412 19.83 27.03 35.23
C THR A 412 19.12 26.60 33.95
N VAL A 413 17.86 26.19 34.04
CA VAL A 413 17.02 25.86 32.86
C VAL A 413 16.60 27.14 32.14
N GLN A 414 16.72 27.17 30.81
CA GLN A 414 16.18 28.27 29.99
C GLN A 414 14.68 28.05 29.80
N ILE A 415 13.87 28.67 30.66
CA ILE A 415 12.41 28.46 30.71
C ILE A 415 11.69 29.14 29.54
N ASN A 416 12.29 30.18 28.97
CA ASN A 416 11.70 31.03 27.92
C ASN A 416 12.36 30.84 26.54
N SER A 417 13.03 29.70 26.32
CA SER A 417 13.50 29.32 24.98
C SER A 417 12.32 29.28 24.00
N ARG A 418 12.57 29.57 22.72
CA ARG A 418 11.55 29.56 21.67
C ARG A 418 11.85 28.46 20.67
N ASP A 419 10.81 27.73 20.25
CA ASP A 419 10.88 26.81 19.12
C ASP A 419 10.90 27.57 17.78
N LYS A 420 10.95 26.81 16.67
CA LYS A 420 10.93 27.35 15.31
C LYS A 420 9.70 28.19 14.98
N PHE A 421 8.59 28.00 15.70
CA PHE A 421 7.34 28.76 15.56
C PHE A 421 7.24 29.91 16.58
N GLY A 422 8.31 30.19 17.33
CA GLY A 422 8.37 31.20 18.37
C GLY A 422 7.64 30.82 19.67
N ASN A 423 7.10 29.60 19.79
CA ASN A 423 6.41 29.15 20.99
C ASN A 423 7.42 28.91 22.10
N THR A 424 7.05 29.33 23.32
CA THR A 424 7.79 28.96 24.54
C THR A 424 7.23 27.65 25.11
N PRO A 425 7.93 26.97 26.03
CA PRO A 425 7.39 25.80 26.72
C PRO A 425 6.04 26.06 27.39
N LEU A 426 5.82 27.30 27.86
CA LEU A 426 4.53 27.73 28.41
C LEU A 426 3.40 27.72 27.37
N HIS A 427 3.67 28.13 26.12
CA HIS A 427 2.67 28.05 25.04
C HIS A 427 2.27 26.59 24.77
N LEU A 428 3.23 25.67 24.77
CA LEU A 428 2.97 24.24 24.55
C LEU A 428 2.20 23.62 25.71
N ALA A 429 2.59 23.90 26.96
CA ALA A 429 1.91 23.40 28.15
C ALA A 429 0.44 23.85 28.21
N LEU A 430 0.17 25.10 27.84
CA LEU A 430 -1.19 25.64 27.78
C LEU A 430 -2.00 25.02 26.63
N ARG A 431 -1.37 24.81 25.47
CA ARG A 431 -2.01 24.17 24.31
C ARG A 431 -2.45 22.73 24.61
N CYS A 432 -1.61 21.97 25.32
CA CYS A 432 -1.89 20.59 25.74
C CYS A 432 -2.77 20.51 27.00
N GLY A 433 -3.15 21.64 27.61
CA GLY A 433 -3.98 21.63 28.83
C GLY A 433 -3.26 21.15 30.10
N ASN A 434 -1.93 21.09 30.10
CA ASN A 434 -1.16 20.51 31.20
C ASN A 434 -0.99 21.52 32.35
N ILE A 435 -1.82 21.36 33.39
CA ILE A 435 -1.88 22.25 34.56
C ILE A 435 -0.58 22.17 35.38
N VAL A 436 -0.04 20.96 35.60
CA VAL A 436 1.16 20.74 36.41
C VAL A 436 2.37 21.39 35.77
N ALA A 437 2.54 21.21 34.45
CA ALA A 437 3.60 21.86 33.69
C ALA A 437 3.45 23.39 33.70
N THR A 438 2.23 23.89 33.50
CA THR A 438 1.93 25.33 33.53
C THR A 438 2.27 25.97 34.88
N GLU A 439 1.83 25.36 35.98
CA GLU A 439 2.14 25.83 37.33
C GLU A 439 3.65 25.82 37.60
N SER A 440 4.32 24.72 37.26
CA SER A 440 5.76 24.56 37.47
C SER A 440 6.58 25.58 36.69
N LEU A 441 6.19 25.91 35.45
CA LEU A 441 6.84 26.92 34.61
C LEU A 441 6.63 28.34 35.16
N LEU A 442 5.39 28.71 35.47
CA LEU A 442 5.06 30.04 36.00
C LEU A 442 5.74 30.32 37.35
N ARG A 443 5.74 29.34 38.27
CA ARG A 443 6.41 29.49 39.58
C ARG A 443 7.90 29.73 39.47
N ARG A 444 8.53 29.25 38.39
CA ARG A 444 9.96 29.39 38.08
C ARG A 444 10.29 30.57 37.16
N GLY A 445 9.29 31.42 36.85
CA GLY A 445 9.51 32.68 36.13
C GLY A 445 9.35 32.60 34.62
N ALA A 446 8.54 31.67 34.11
CA ALA A 446 8.11 31.71 32.71
C ALA A 446 7.43 33.05 32.40
N ASP A 447 7.80 33.67 31.27
CA ASP A 447 7.30 34.98 30.88
C ASP A 447 5.98 34.84 30.12
N SER A 448 4.90 35.35 30.73
CA SER A 448 3.55 35.34 30.18
C SER A 448 3.30 36.39 29.10
N THR A 449 4.29 37.24 28.78
CA THR A 449 4.17 38.32 27.80
C THR A 449 4.80 38.01 26.44
N LEU A 450 5.62 36.95 26.35
CA LEU A 450 6.28 36.58 25.11
C LEU A 450 5.26 36.11 24.07
N THR A 451 5.41 36.59 22.83
CA THR A 451 4.57 36.18 21.71
C THR A 451 5.27 35.13 20.83
N ASN A 452 4.50 34.24 20.23
CA ASN A 452 4.97 33.35 19.17
C ASN A 452 5.03 34.06 17.80
N GLU A 453 5.37 33.35 16.72
CA GLU A 453 5.45 33.93 15.37
C GLU A 453 4.12 34.51 14.86
N GLN A 454 2.99 34.05 15.41
CA GLN A 454 1.65 34.57 15.08
C GLN A 454 1.31 35.83 15.88
N GLY A 455 2.19 36.29 16.77
CA GLY A 455 1.92 37.39 17.70
C GLY A 455 1.08 36.96 18.91
N SER A 456 0.74 35.67 19.02
CA SER A 456 -0.11 35.14 20.09
C SER A 456 0.67 35.06 21.40
N THR A 457 0.08 35.58 22.48
CA THR A 457 0.58 35.40 23.86
C THR A 457 0.07 34.08 24.46
N PRO A 458 0.62 33.61 25.59
CA PRO A 458 0.07 32.48 26.35
C PRO A 458 -1.43 32.61 26.63
N LEU A 459 -1.92 33.83 26.88
CA LEU A 459 -3.34 34.09 27.09
C LEU A 459 -4.19 33.87 25.83
N HIS A 460 -3.66 34.18 24.64
CA HIS A 460 -4.35 33.84 23.38
C HIS A 460 -4.50 32.32 23.22
N ILE A 461 -3.47 31.55 23.58
CA ILE A 461 -3.50 30.08 23.49
C ILE A 461 -4.59 29.52 24.42
N ILE A 462 -4.66 29.99 25.66
CA ILE A 462 -5.72 29.61 26.61
C ILE A 462 -7.12 29.84 26.03
N CYS A 463 -7.32 30.96 25.33
CA CYS A 463 -8.59 31.31 24.70
C CYS A 463 -8.89 30.52 23.41
N THR A 464 -8.02 29.60 23.00
CA THR A 464 -8.19 28.71 21.83
C THR A 464 -8.31 27.23 22.17
N THR A 465 -8.10 26.85 23.44
CA THR A 465 -8.10 25.45 23.90
C THR A 465 -9.40 25.09 24.64
N ASP A 466 -9.88 23.84 24.52
CA ASP A 466 -11.11 23.38 25.20
C ASP A 466 -10.91 22.99 26.68
N HIS A 467 -9.65 22.88 27.13
CA HIS A 467 -9.32 22.34 28.45
C HIS A 467 -9.39 23.39 29.57
N HIS A 468 -10.58 23.51 30.16
CA HIS A 468 -10.89 23.85 31.57
C HIS A 468 -10.60 25.26 32.15
N ASP A 469 -11.59 25.75 32.90
CA ASP A 469 -11.55 26.89 33.86
C ASP A 469 -10.38 26.84 34.86
N SER A 470 -9.96 25.63 35.25
CA SER A 470 -8.89 25.42 36.23
C SER A 470 -7.55 25.96 35.74
N LEU A 471 -7.28 25.85 34.43
CA LEU A 471 -6.03 26.29 33.83
C LEU A 471 -5.96 27.82 33.76
N VAL A 472 -7.06 28.48 33.38
CA VAL A 472 -7.18 29.95 33.39
C VAL A 472 -7.02 30.50 34.82
N ARG A 473 -7.71 29.91 35.79
CA ARG A 473 -7.61 30.29 37.21
C ARG A 473 -6.19 30.13 37.73
N THR A 474 -5.56 28.99 37.46
CA THR A 474 -4.18 28.70 37.89
C THR A 474 -3.19 29.68 37.25
N PHE A 475 -3.34 29.96 35.95
CA PHE A 475 -2.51 30.92 35.23
C PHE A 475 -2.58 32.32 35.86
N PHE A 476 -3.79 32.85 36.10
CA PHE A 476 -3.95 34.18 36.71
C PHE A 476 -3.56 34.22 38.19
N GLN A 477 -3.90 33.19 38.97
CA GLN A 477 -3.54 33.12 40.38
C GLN A 477 -2.02 33.18 40.57
N ILE A 478 -1.27 32.34 39.86
CA ILE A 478 0.20 32.30 39.99
C ILE A 478 0.84 33.56 39.42
N SER A 479 0.31 34.08 38.31
CA SER A 479 0.79 35.34 37.73
C SER A 479 0.64 36.51 38.71
N TYR A 480 -0.47 36.56 39.46
CA TYR A 480 -0.69 37.55 40.52
C TYR A 480 0.27 37.33 41.71
N GLU A 481 0.41 36.09 42.21
CA GLU A 481 1.35 35.74 43.29
C GLU A 481 2.79 36.18 42.96
N LYS A 482 3.20 36.01 41.70
CA LYS A 482 4.55 36.34 41.21
C LYS A 482 4.71 37.77 40.71
N HIS A 483 3.68 38.61 40.84
CA HIS A 483 3.67 40.00 40.35
C HIS A 483 4.04 40.12 38.86
N GLN A 484 3.65 39.14 38.05
CA GLN A 484 3.84 39.17 36.61
C GLN A 484 2.76 40.03 35.93
N LYS A 485 3.19 40.91 35.02
CA LYS A 485 2.26 41.77 34.28
C LYS A 485 1.69 41.02 33.08
N VAL A 486 0.48 40.47 33.23
CA VAL A 486 -0.25 39.85 32.11
C VAL A 486 -0.88 40.94 31.24
N GLN A 487 -0.61 40.91 29.94
CA GLN A 487 -1.23 41.83 28.98
C GLN A 487 -2.57 41.27 28.51
N ILE A 488 -3.65 41.71 29.14
CA ILE A 488 -5.02 41.23 28.90
C ILE A 488 -5.49 41.60 27.48
N ASP A 489 -5.21 42.82 27.04
CA ASP A 489 -5.61 43.34 25.73
C ASP A 489 -4.45 43.29 24.71
N ALA A 490 -3.53 42.33 24.85
CA ALA A 490 -2.48 42.10 23.85
C ALA A 490 -3.13 41.79 22.49
N ARG A 491 -2.48 42.23 21.40
CA ARG A 491 -2.96 41.97 20.04
C ARG A 491 -1.99 41.07 19.31
N ASP A 492 -2.52 40.00 18.70
CA ASP A 492 -1.75 39.16 17.81
C ASP A 492 -1.49 39.83 16.43
N ASN A 493 -0.85 39.13 15.50
CA ASN A 493 -0.51 39.68 14.18
C ASN A 493 -1.75 40.01 13.33
N GLU A 494 -2.90 39.43 13.65
CA GLU A 494 -4.19 39.75 13.02
C GLU A 494 -4.93 40.89 13.75
N GLY A 495 -4.34 41.43 14.81
CA GLY A 495 -4.90 42.52 15.62
C GLY A 495 -5.95 42.07 16.63
N ARG A 496 -6.05 40.76 16.89
CA ARG A 496 -7.09 40.14 17.73
C ARG A 496 -6.68 40.16 19.19
N THR A 497 -7.64 40.35 20.07
CA THR A 497 -7.46 40.28 21.54
C THR A 497 -7.83 38.89 22.06
N PRO A 498 -7.31 38.47 23.23
CA PRO A 498 -7.74 37.23 23.88
C PRO A 498 -9.25 37.16 24.13
N LEU A 499 -9.87 38.30 24.49
CA LEU A 499 -11.33 38.38 24.68
C LEU A 499 -12.10 38.04 23.39
N GLN A 500 -11.62 38.52 22.22
CA GLN A 500 -12.24 38.19 20.93
C GLN A 500 -12.10 36.70 20.59
N LEU A 501 -10.97 36.08 20.91
CA LEU A 501 -10.78 34.64 20.73
C LEU A 501 -11.65 33.81 21.69
N ALA A 502 -11.77 34.23 22.96
CA ALA A 502 -12.63 33.56 23.94
C ALA A 502 -14.11 33.59 23.53
N VAL A 503 -14.56 34.72 22.95
CA VAL A 503 -15.91 34.84 22.39
C VAL A 503 -16.07 34.00 21.12
N ALA A 504 -15.09 34.00 20.22
CA ALA A 504 -15.12 33.19 18.99
C ALA A 504 -15.14 31.68 19.26
N ASN A 505 -14.49 31.23 20.34
CA ASN A 505 -14.42 29.82 20.75
C ASN A 505 -15.48 29.44 21.81
N PHE A 506 -16.49 30.27 22.06
CA PHE A 506 -17.60 29.99 22.99
C PHE A 506 -17.16 29.61 24.41
N LEU A 507 -16.23 30.36 25.00
CA LEU A 507 -15.70 30.11 26.35
C LEU A 507 -16.29 31.08 27.40
N PRO A 508 -17.54 30.89 27.89
CA PRO A 508 -18.24 31.88 28.72
C PRO A 508 -17.52 32.19 30.04
N HIS A 509 -16.98 31.17 30.71
CA HIS A 509 -16.25 31.37 31.96
C HIS A 509 -14.93 32.12 31.78
N VAL A 510 -14.23 31.91 30.66
CA VAL A 510 -13.00 32.65 30.35
C VAL A 510 -13.33 34.11 30.02
N VAL A 511 -14.44 34.35 29.32
CA VAL A 511 -14.95 35.70 29.07
C VAL A 511 -15.25 36.42 30.39
N ASP A 512 -15.96 35.78 31.32
CA ASP A 512 -16.27 36.36 32.63
C ASP A 512 -14.98 36.74 33.38
N VAL A 513 -13.99 35.84 33.44
CA VAL A 513 -12.71 36.09 34.10
C VAL A 513 -11.93 37.23 33.43
N LEU A 514 -11.89 37.31 32.10
CA LEU A 514 -11.22 38.38 31.38
C LEU A 514 -11.89 39.74 31.64
N LEU A 515 -13.22 39.79 31.72
CA LEU A 515 -13.97 41.00 32.05
C LEU A 515 -13.77 41.44 33.50
N GLU A 516 -13.77 40.51 34.45
CA GLU A 516 -13.46 40.79 35.87
C GLU A 516 -12.06 41.38 36.06
N LEU A 517 -11.10 40.95 35.24
CA LEU A 517 -9.72 41.43 35.25
C LEU A 517 -9.51 42.74 34.47
N GLY A 518 -10.57 43.31 33.89
CA GLY A 518 -10.56 44.63 33.27
C GLY A 518 -10.19 44.67 31.79
N ALA A 519 -10.54 43.62 31.03
CA ALA A 519 -10.42 43.64 29.56
C ALA A 519 -11.21 44.83 28.95
N ASP A 520 -10.59 45.52 27.99
CA ASP A 520 -11.17 46.72 27.39
C ASP A 520 -12.28 46.42 26.38
N LEU A 521 -13.51 46.78 26.74
CA LEU A 521 -14.68 46.66 25.86
C LEU A 521 -14.79 47.78 24.82
N SER A 522 -14.06 48.89 24.99
CA SER A 522 -14.22 50.06 24.09
C SER A 522 -13.60 49.82 22.70
N SER A 523 -12.61 48.94 22.61
CA SER A 523 -11.95 48.54 21.38
C SER A 523 -12.38 47.16 20.87
N PHE A 524 -13.39 46.54 21.51
CA PHE A 524 -13.92 45.23 21.16
C PHE A 524 -14.73 45.27 19.86
N VAL A 525 -14.25 44.54 18.85
CA VAL A 525 -14.98 44.29 17.60
C VAL A 525 -15.48 42.85 17.63
N PHE A 526 -16.78 42.65 17.40
CA PHE A 526 -17.34 41.30 17.33
C PHE A 526 -16.63 40.49 16.23
N PRO A 527 -16.19 39.25 16.49
CA PRO A 527 -15.55 38.42 15.48
C PRO A 527 -16.50 38.25 14.27
N THR A 528 -16.03 38.55 13.05
CA THR A 528 -16.81 38.29 11.82
C THR A 528 -16.88 36.79 11.50
N ASP A 529 -17.76 36.35 10.60
CA ASP A 529 -17.93 34.92 10.25
C ASP A 529 -16.63 34.18 9.86
N SER A 530 -15.62 34.91 9.40
CA SER A 530 -14.27 34.39 9.13
C SER A 530 -13.45 34.00 10.37
N TYR A 531 -13.82 34.49 11.56
CA TYR A 531 -13.14 34.26 12.85
C TYR A 531 -13.55 32.96 13.53
N PHE A 532 -14.74 32.43 13.22
CA PHE A 532 -15.20 31.10 13.65
C PHE A 532 -14.51 29.96 12.87
N GLY A 533 -13.27 30.19 12.44
CA GLY A 533 -12.54 29.32 11.55
C GLY A 533 -12.09 28.02 12.24
N LYS A 534 -12.71 26.91 11.80
CA LYS A 534 -12.21 25.52 11.87
C LYS A 534 -12.34 24.76 13.20
N ARG A 535 -13.50 24.82 13.85
CA ARG A 535 -14.00 23.70 14.66
C ARG A 535 -15.45 23.46 14.30
N PHE A 536 -15.70 22.43 13.48
CA PHE A 536 -17.02 21.83 13.44
C PHE A 536 -17.09 20.82 14.56
N ASP A 537 -17.67 21.21 15.69
CA ASP A 537 -18.16 20.21 16.62
C ASP A 537 -19.23 19.37 15.92
N LYS A 538 -19.21 18.07 16.24
CA LYS A 538 -20.12 17.03 15.74
C LYS A 538 -21.61 17.44 15.93
N ASP A 539 -21.87 18.39 16.81
CA ASP A 539 -23.18 18.87 17.24
C ASP A 539 -23.79 20.00 16.37
N VAL A 540 -23.02 20.64 15.47
CA VAL A 540 -23.53 21.78 14.66
C VAL A 540 -24.65 21.36 13.69
N LEU A 541 -24.69 20.09 13.28
CA LEU A 541 -25.75 19.55 12.42
C LEU A 541 -27.03 19.18 13.20
N VAL A 542 -26.94 19.03 14.52
CA VAL A 542 -28.04 18.59 15.41
C VAL A 542 -29.02 19.73 15.69
N SER A 543 -28.51 20.96 15.85
CA SER A 543 -29.33 22.17 16.04
C SER A 543 -28.67 23.39 15.38
N SER A 544 -28.87 23.55 14.07
CA SER A 544 -28.35 24.72 13.35
C SER A 544 -29.22 25.96 13.58
N THR A 545 -28.58 27.08 13.98
CA THR A 545 -29.20 28.41 13.94
C THR A 545 -29.32 28.90 12.48
N GLU A 546 -30.19 29.89 12.20
CA GLU A 546 -30.40 30.39 10.82
C GLU A 546 -29.10 30.81 10.12
N ASP A 547 -28.20 31.50 10.83
CA ASP A 547 -26.90 31.94 10.30
C ASP A 547 -25.95 30.75 10.03
N GLN A 548 -25.96 29.74 10.91
CA GLN A 548 -25.17 28.52 10.71
C GLN A 548 -25.68 27.68 9.54
N TYR A 549 -27.00 27.65 9.33
CA TYR A 549 -27.62 27.01 8.18
C TYR A 549 -27.18 27.68 6.87
N GLU A 550 -27.16 29.01 6.80
CA GLU A 550 -26.66 29.74 5.63
C GLU A 550 -25.16 29.46 5.36
N LEU A 551 -24.34 29.41 6.40
CA LEU A 551 -22.92 29.09 6.28
C LEU A 551 -22.69 27.65 5.80
N LEU A 552 -23.42 26.68 6.36
CA LEU A 552 -23.39 25.27 5.92
C LEU A 552 -23.84 25.15 4.46
N LEU A 553 -24.87 25.89 4.07
CA LEU A 553 -25.36 25.91 2.69
C LEU A 553 -24.30 26.47 1.73
N LYS A 554 -23.62 27.55 2.10
CA LYS A 554 -22.52 28.11 1.30
C LYS A 554 -21.37 27.13 1.16
N LYS A 555 -20.94 26.48 2.24
CA LYS A 555 -19.85 25.50 2.23
C LYS A 555 -20.21 24.23 1.45
N LEU A 556 -21.42 23.71 1.62
CA LEU A 556 -21.90 22.57 0.85
C LEU A 556 -21.95 22.91 -0.65
N LYS A 557 -22.38 24.12 -0.99
CA LYS A 557 -22.36 24.62 -2.37
C LYS A 557 -20.94 24.71 -2.94
N GLU A 558 -19.97 25.22 -2.17
CA GLU A 558 -18.55 25.25 -2.55
C GLU A 558 -17.99 23.83 -2.76
N ARG A 559 -18.22 22.91 -1.82
CA ARG A 559 -17.78 21.50 -1.95
C ARG A 559 -18.41 20.79 -3.15
N ILE A 560 -19.70 21.02 -3.42
CA ILE A 560 -20.37 20.49 -4.61
C ILE A 560 -19.74 21.09 -5.87
N GLN A 561 -19.39 22.37 -5.89
CA GLN A 561 -18.74 23.00 -7.05
C GLN A 561 -17.33 22.46 -7.28
N ASP A 562 -16.52 22.34 -6.23
CA ASP A 562 -15.15 21.81 -6.29
C ASP A 562 -15.12 20.33 -6.71
N GLY A 563 -16.06 19.53 -6.24
CA GLY A 563 -16.23 18.12 -6.61
C GLY A 563 -16.85 17.90 -7.99
N GLY A 564 -17.09 18.97 -8.77
CA GLY A 564 -17.69 18.89 -10.09
C GLY A 564 -19.14 18.43 -10.02
N SER A 565 -19.97 19.08 -9.20
CA SER A 565 -21.42 18.83 -8.98
C SER A 565 -21.81 17.60 -8.14
N GLU A 566 -20.85 16.93 -7.50
CA GLU A 566 -21.11 15.90 -6.48
C GLU A 566 -20.09 15.96 -5.35
N THR A 567 -20.48 15.55 -4.14
CA THR A 567 -19.57 15.39 -3.00
C THR A 567 -20.04 14.25 -2.11
N ILE A 568 -19.09 13.58 -1.46
CA ILE A 568 -19.38 12.69 -0.33
C ILE A 568 -19.33 13.55 0.93
N PHE A 569 -20.32 13.40 1.79
CA PHE A 569 -20.45 14.14 3.05
C PHE A 569 -20.53 13.14 4.21
N ASP A 570 -19.62 13.30 5.17
CA ASP A 570 -19.53 12.45 6.34
C ASP A 570 -20.30 13.08 7.52
N ILE A 571 -21.09 12.27 8.21
CA ILE A 571 -21.84 12.63 9.42
C ILE A 571 -21.29 11.81 10.59
N GLY A 572 -20.99 12.48 11.71
CA GLY A 572 -20.50 11.86 12.94
C GLY A 572 -18.98 11.60 12.97
N ILE A 573 -18.24 12.06 11.96
CA ILE A 573 -16.77 12.03 11.92
C ILE A 573 -16.27 13.46 12.17
N GLY A 574 -15.41 13.65 13.18
CA GLY A 574 -14.79 14.95 13.46
C GLY A 574 -13.80 15.34 12.36
N GLU A 575 -13.53 16.62 12.14
CA GLU A 575 -12.55 17.08 11.13
C GLU A 575 -11.13 16.54 11.40
N ASP A 576 -10.83 16.13 12.63
CA ASP A 576 -9.57 15.50 13.05
C ASP A 576 -9.47 14.00 12.70
N GLY A 577 -10.53 13.41 12.11
CA GLY A 577 -10.62 11.98 11.83
C GLY A 577 -10.98 11.11 13.03
N SER A 578 -11.32 11.71 14.18
CA SER A 578 -11.85 10.99 15.35
C SER A 578 -13.22 10.37 15.03
N GLU A 579 -13.38 9.07 15.27
CA GLU A 579 -14.59 8.30 14.97
C GLU A 579 -15.59 8.22 16.16
N ASP A 580 -15.70 9.23 17.03
CA ASP A 580 -16.56 9.07 18.23
C ASP A 580 -18.08 8.95 17.94
N GLY A 581 -18.54 9.09 16.70
CA GLY A 581 -19.95 8.90 16.34
C GLY A 581 -20.94 9.87 17.00
N LEU A 582 -22.21 9.82 16.57
CA LEU A 582 -23.31 10.60 17.14
C LEU A 582 -24.34 9.67 17.79
N LYS A 583 -25.09 10.12 18.81
CA LYS A 583 -26.23 9.32 19.31
C LYS A 583 -27.30 9.18 18.22
N GLU A 584 -28.17 8.18 18.35
CA GLU A 584 -29.19 7.87 17.33
C GLU A 584 -30.11 9.08 17.05
N ASP A 585 -30.58 9.77 18.09
CA ASP A 585 -31.42 10.96 17.95
C ASP A 585 -30.67 12.16 17.30
N GLU A 586 -29.40 12.35 17.67
CA GLU A 586 -28.53 13.42 17.14
C GLU A 586 -28.14 13.15 15.68
N TYR A 587 -27.94 11.88 15.34
CA TYR A 587 -27.67 11.41 13.98
C TYR A 587 -28.89 11.65 13.07
N GLU A 588 -30.09 11.30 13.50
CA GLU A 588 -31.32 11.55 12.74
C GLU A 588 -31.54 13.04 12.49
N ALA A 589 -31.33 13.89 13.50
CA ALA A 589 -31.41 15.34 13.35
C ALA A 589 -30.39 15.87 12.33
N SER A 590 -29.15 15.38 12.39
CA SER A 590 -28.07 15.77 11.46
C SER A 590 -28.37 15.37 10.01
N VAL A 591 -28.95 14.19 9.81
CA VAL A 591 -29.39 13.70 8.49
C VAL A 591 -30.53 14.55 7.95
N ALA A 592 -31.50 14.93 8.78
CA ALA A 592 -32.60 15.81 8.38
C ALA A 592 -32.09 17.20 7.95
N THR A 593 -31.11 17.76 8.68
CA THR A 593 -30.45 19.02 8.31
C THR A 593 -29.75 18.90 6.96
N LEU A 594 -28.97 17.83 6.72
CA LEU A 594 -28.31 17.60 5.44
C LEU A 594 -29.31 17.45 4.28
N GLN A 595 -30.41 16.73 4.48
CA GLN A 595 -31.47 16.58 3.48
C GLN A 595 -32.13 17.93 3.15
N SER A 596 -32.35 18.78 4.15
CA SER A 596 -32.86 20.14 3.96
C SER A 596 -31.89 21.02 3.16
N LEU A 597 -30.60 21.00 3.51
CA LEU A 597 -29.55 21.72 2.77
C LEU A 597 -29.46 21.25 1.31
N ALA A 598 -29.50 19.94 1.08
CA ALA A 598 -29.49 19.36 -0.26
C ALA A 598 -30.72 19.78 -1.06
N ALA A 599 -31.91 19.76 -0.47
CA ALA A 599 -33.15 20.20 -1.12
C ALA A 599 -33.07 21.67 -1.56
N THR A 600 -32.51 22.56 -0.73
CA THR A 600 -32.34 23.98 -1.04
C THR A 600 -31.32 24.21 -2.17
N LEU A 601 -30.33 23.33 -2.32
CA LEU A 601 -29.35 23.36 -3.40
C LEU A 601 -29.78 22.60 -4.66
N GLU A 602 -31.03 22.11 -4.71
CA GLU A 602 -31.56 21.26 -5.78
C GLU A 602 -30.70 19.99 -5.99
N ALA A 603 -30.22 19.41 -4.90
CA ALA A 603 -29.40 18.20 -4.88
C ALA A 603 -30.15 17.01 -4.25
N ASP A 604 -29.85 15.81 -4.73
CA ASP A 604 -30.29 14.55 -4.12
C ASP A 604 -29.23 14.05 -3.12
N CYS A 605 -29.71 13.53 -1.99
CA CYS A 605 -28.88 13.00 -0.93
C CYS A 605 -29.16 11.50 -0.77
N VAL A 606 -28.13 10.67 -0.89
CA VAL A 606 -28.23 9.20 -0.87
C VAL A 606 -27.28 8.63 0.18
N LEU A 607 -27.78 7.80 1.09
CA LEU A 607 -26.96 7.09 2.06
C LEU A 607 -26.08 6.05 1.35
N LEU A 608 -24.77 6.12 1.54
CA LEU A 608 -23.80 5.17 0.98
C LEU A 608 -23.43 4.08 1.99
N ARG A 609 -23.10 4.49 3.22
CA ARG A 609 -22.66 3.60 4.30
C ARG A 609 -23.06 4.18 5.65
N GLN A 610 -23.43 3.30 6.57
CA GLN A 610 -23.64 3.62 7.98
C GLN A 610 -22.80 2.66 8.82
N SER A 611 -22.14 3.16 9.86
CA SER A 611 -21.31 2.35 10.75
C SER A 611 -21.58 2.71 12.20
N LYS A 612 -21.52 1.69 13.06
CA LYS A 612 -21.68 1.86 14.51
C LYS A 612 -20.29 1.80 15.15
N VAL A 613 -19.92 2.86 15.84
CA VAL A 613 -18.64 3.01 16.54
C VAL A 613 -18.90 3.07 18.05
N ASP A 614 -17.85 2.97 18.87
CA ASP A 614 -17.92 2.80 20.33
C ASP A 614 -18.79 3.84 21.05
N HIS A 615 -18.88 5.07 20.52
CA HIS A 615 -19.65 6.17 21.11
C HIS A 615 -20.84 6.67 20.26
N GLY A 616 -21.19 6.00 19.14
CA GLY A 616 -22.36 6.41 18.33
C GLY A 616 -22.48 5.79 16.93
N LEU A 617 -23.29 6.43 16.08
CA LEU A 617 -23.48 6.13 14.66
C LEU A 617 -22.73 7.16 13.81
N THR A 618 -22.09 6.67 12.75
CA THR A 618 -21.48 7.47 11.68
C THR A 618 -22.11 7.10 10.33
N GLY A 619 -22.13 8.03 9.40
CA GLY A 619 -22.74 7.82 8.08
C GLY A 619 -22.09 8.62 6.98
N GLN A 620 -21.98 8.03 5.80
CA GLN A 620 -21.47 8.69 4.60
C GLN A 620 -22.60 8.84 3.58
N TYR A 621 -22.80 10.06 3.09
CA TYR A 621 -23.87 10.41 2.17
C TYR A 621 -23.30 10.97 0.87
N LEU A 622 -23.83 10.52 -0.26
CA LEU A 622 -23.59 11.12 -1.57
C LEU A 622 -24.57 12.26 -1.78
N VAL A 623 -24.06 13.48 -1.95
CA VAL A 623 -24.85 14.64 -2.34
C VAL A 623 -24.52 14.99 -3.78
N ARG A 624 -25.50 14.85 -4.67
CA ARG A 624 -25.34 15.11 -6.11
C ARG A 624 -26.35 16.15 -6.57
N LYS A 625 -25.87 17.22 -7.21
CA LYS A 625 -26.74 18.26 -7.76
C LYS A 625 -27.56 17.72 -8.92
N ARG A 626 -28.85 18.06 -8.98
CA ARG A 626 -29.67 17.81 -10.17
C ARG A 626 -29.22 18.77 -11.27
N LEU A 627 -28.62 18.22 -12.33
CA LEU A 627 -28.21 18.98 -13.50
C LEU A 627 -29.39 19.17 -14.45
N ASP A 628 -29.38 20.28 -15.20
CA ASP A 628 -30.31 20.52 -16.29
C ASP A 628 -30.21 19.41 -17.35
N GLN A 629 -31.29 19.16 -18.10
CA GLN A 629 -31.34 18.13 -19.17
C GLN A 629 -30.29 18.30 -20.29
N GLN A 630 -29.50 19.39 -20.27
CA GLN A 630 -28.46 19.71 -21.25
C GLN A 630 -27.04 19.58 -20.70
N ASP A 631 -26.86 19.22 -19.42
CA ASP A 631 -25.54 19.03 -18.81
C ASP A 631 -25.48 17.76 -17.96
N PHE A 632 -24.30 17.14 -17.94
CA PHE A 632 -24.03 15.92 -17.19
C PHE A 632 -22.53 15.83 -16.88
N LEU A 633 -22.21 15.15 -15.79
CA LEU A 633 -20.83 14.84 -15.44
C LEU A 633 -20.29 13.74 -16.33
N GLU A 634 -19.12 13.96 -16.92
CA GLU A 634 -18.46 12.98 -17.78
C GLU A 634 -17.19 12.47 -17.12
N ILE A 635 -17.07 11.14 -17.01
CA ILE A 635 -15.83 10.48 -16.58
C ILE A 635 -15.40 9.52 -17.67
N ARG A 636 -14.13 9.58 -18.06
CA ARG A 636 -13.56 8.72 -19.09
C ARG A 636 -12.79 7.57 -18.45
N VAL A 637 -13.22 6.35 -18.75
CA VAL A 637 -12.56 5.12 -18.28
C VAL A 637 -11.99 4.38 -19.48
N ALA A 638 -10.65 4.25 -19.53
CA ALA A 638 -9.97 3.46 -20.54
C ALA A 638 -10.00 1.97 -20.18
N VAL A 639 -10.52 1.14 -21.07
CA VAL A 639 -10.63 -0.31 -20.85
C VAL A 639 -9.47 -1.03 -21.49
N VAL A 640 -8.58 -1.58 -20.67
CA VAL A 640 -7.34 -2.21 -21.13
C VAL A 640 -7.19 -3.64 -20.61
N GLY A 641 -6.53 -4.50 -21.39
CA GLY A 641 -6.29 -5.90 -20.99
C GLY A 641 -5.99 -6.79 -22.18
N ASN A 642 -5.65 -8.05 -21.94
CA ASN A 642 -5.39 -9.03 -23.00
C ASN A 642 -6.67 -9.35 -23.83
N VAL A 643 -6.52 -9.92 -25.03
CA VAL A 643 -7.62 -10.27 -25.95
C VAL A 643 -8.71 -11.09 -25.26
N ASP A 644 -8.32 -12.10 -24.48
CA ASP A 644 -9.25 -13.06 -23.87
C ASP A 644 -9.77 -12.66 -22.49
N ALA A 645 -9.44 -11.45 -22.02
CA ALA A 645 -9.88 -10.94 -20.72
C ALA A 645 -11.37 -10.54 -20.67
N GLY A 646 -12.09 -10.60 -21.79
CA GLY A 646 -13.54 -10.34 -21.84
C GLY A 646 -13.93 -8.85 -21.85
N LYS A 647 -13.08 -7.97 -22.42
CA LYS A 647 -13.30 -6.51 -22.45
C LYS A 647 -14.64 -6.07 -23.04
N SER A 648 -14.83 -6.32 -24.33
CA SER A 648 -16.06 -5.95 -25.02
C SER A 648 -17.27 -6.76 -24.52
N THR A 649 -17.05 -7.93 -23.90
CA THR A 649 -18.14 -8.69 -23.26
C THR A 649 -18.66 -7.97 -22.02
N LEU A 650 -17.78 -7.57 -21.10
CA LEU A 650 -18.17 -6.82 -19.89
C LEU A 650 -18.83 -5.49 -20.26
N LEU A 651 -18.26 -4.76 -21.22
CA LEU A 651 -18.83 -3.51 -21.70
C LEU A 651 -20.25 -3.73 -22.26
N GLY A 652 -20.46 -4.78 -23.05
CA GLY A 652 -21.79 -5.10 -23.59
C GLY A 652 -22.80 -5.38 -22.48
N VAL A 653 -22.40 -6.09 -21.42
CA VAL A 653 -23.26 -6.37 -20.26
C VAL A 653 -23.57 -5.09 -19.48
N LEU A 654 -22.57 -4.25 -19.21
CA LEU A 654 -22.76 -3.00 -18.46
C LEU A 654 -23.63 -2.00 -19.22
N THR A 655 -23.47 -1.84 -20.53
CA THR A 655 -24.14 -0.79 -21.31
C THR A 655 -25.52 -1.19 -21.81
N HIS A 656 -25.76 -2.49 -22.08
CA HIS A 656 -27.06 -2.99 -22.53
C HIS A 656 -27.91 -3.60 -21.41
N GLY A 657 -27.33 -3.89 -20.24
CA GLY A 657 -28.05 -4.44 -19.09
C GLY A 657 -28.47 -5.91 -19.23
N GLU A 658 -27.98 -6.62 -20.26
CA GLU A 658 -28.23 -8.04 -20.49
C GLU A 658 -26.97 -8.86 -20.18
N LEU A 659 -27.13 -9.97 -19.45
CA LEU A 659 -26.04 -10.90 -19.15
C LEU A 659 -25.56 -11.64 -20.41
N ASP A 660 -24.28 -12.02 -20.43
CA ASP A 660 -23.71 -12.79 -21.53
C ASP A 660 -24.11 -14.27 -21.42
N ASN A 661 -24.33 -14.92 -22.56
CA ASN A 661 -24.67 -16.35 -22.60
C ASN A 661 -23.44 -17.28 -22.53
N GLY A 662 -22.28 -16.75 -22.12
CA GLY A 662 -20.99 -17.47 -22.09
C GLY A 662 -20.36 -17.69 -23.47
N ARG A 663 -21.05 -17.34 -24.57
CA ARG A 663 -20.54 -17.43 -25.96
C ARG A 663 -20.21 -16.07 -26.56
N GLY A 664 -20.28 -14.99 -25.77
CA GLY A 664 -19.98 -13.63 -26.21
C GLY A 664 -21.07 -13.03 -27.09
N LEU A 665 -22.34 -13.26 -26.74
CA LEU A 665 -23.48 -12.55 -27.33
C LEU A 665 -23.42 -11.04 -27.04
N ALA A 666 -23.03 -10.68 -25.81
CA ALA A 666 -22.98 -9.28 -25.39
C ALA A 666 -21.98 -8.45 -26.23
N ARG A 667 -20.82 -9.02 -26.58
CA ARG A 667 -19.81 -8.32 -27.40
C ARG A 667 -20.20 -8.14 -28.87
N GLN A 668 -21.10 -8.98 -29.41
CA GLN A 668 -21.55 -8.84 -30.81
C GLN A 668 -22.28 -7.51 -31.02
N LYS A 669 -22.95 -7.00 -29.98
CA LYS A 669 -23.64 -5.71 -29.99
C LYS A 669 -22.69 -4.51 -30.10
N LEU A 670 -21.41 -4.69 -29.75
CA LEU A 670 -20.39 -3.63 -29.78
C LEU A 670 -19.53 -3.62 -31.04
N PHE A 671 -19.57 -4.68 -31.87
CA PHE A 671 -18.75 -4.74 -33.08
C PHE A 671 -19.24 -3.75 -34.13
N ARG A 672 -18.30 -2.98 -34.68
CA ARG A 672 -18.59 -1.89 -35.64
C ARG A 672 -18.29 -2.29 -37.07
N HIS A 673 -17.32 -3.19 -37.26
CA HIS A 673 -16.87 -3.60 -38.58
C HIS A 673 -17.15 -5.08 -38.86
N LYS A 674 -17.38 -5.44 -40.13
CA LYS A 674 -17.65 -6.82 -40.56
C LYS A 674 -16.54 -7.80 -40.15
N HIS A 675 -15.27 -7.40 -40.29
CA HIS A 675 -14.13 -8.22 -39.89
C HIS A 675 -14.02 -8.41 -38.37
N GLU A 676 -14.59 -7.51 -37.55
CA GLU A 676 -14.64 -7.71 -36.08
C GLU A 676 -15.63 -8.82 -35.73
N ALA A 677 -16.76 -8.89 -36.44
CA ALA A 677 -17.73 -9.98 -36.29
C ALA A 677 -17.17 -11.33 -36.78
N GLU A 678 -16.40 -11.34 -37.87
CA GLU A 678 -15.77 -12.55 -38.41
C GLU A 678 -14.61 -13.06 -37.54
N THR A 679 -13.75 -12.15 -37.05
CA THR A 679 -12.56 -12.51 -36.25
C THR A 679 -12.84 -12.61 -34.76
N GLY A 680 -13.96 -12.07 -34.29
CA GLY A 680 -14.33 -11.97 -32.87
C GLY A 680 -13.42 -11.03 -32.06
N ARG A 681 -12.69 -10.11 -32.70
CA ARG A 681 -11.69 -9.22 -32.08
C ARG A 681 -11.96 -7.76 -32.43
N THR A 682 -11.87 -6.87 -31.45
CA THR A 682 -11.93 -5.41 -31.67
C THR A 682 -10.66 -4.90 -32.32
N SER A 683 -10.82 -4.03 -33.32
CA SER A 683 -9.73 -3.51 -34.17
C SER A 683 -9.59 -1.99 -34.10
N SER A 684 -10.60 -1.29 -33.58
CA SER A 684 -10.67 0.16 -33.48
C SER A 684 -10.95 0.60 -32.04
N VAL A 685 -10.69 1.88 -31.74
CA VAL A 685 -11.03 2.47 -30.44
C VAL A 685 -12.55 2.69 -30.40
N GLY A 686 -13.22 1.95 -29.53
CA GLY A 686 -14.65 2.05 -29.27
C GLY A 686 -14.94 3.10 -28.21
N ASN A 687 -16.11 3.74 -28.30
CA ASN A 687 -16.65 4.59 -27.24
C ASN A 687 -18.05 4.08 -26.94
N ASP A 688 -18.33 3.80 -25.67
CA ASP A 688 -19.64 3.39 -25.18
C ASP A 688 -19.95 4.12 -23.88
N ILE A 689 -21.23 4.29 -23.56
CA ILE A 689 -21.67 5.12 -22.44
C ILE A 689 -22.54 4.35 -21.43
N LEU A 690 -22.35 4.65 -20.16
CA LEU A 690 -23.18 4.19 -19.05
C LEU A 690 -23.66 5.41 -18.25
N GLY A 691 -24.97 5.59 -18.18
CA GLY A 691 -25.62 6.71 -17.51
C GLY A 691 -26.15 6.33 -16.13
N PHE A 692 -25.92 7.22 -15.16
CA PHE A 692 -26.47 7.18 -13.81
C PHE A 692 -27.39 8.37 -13.57
N ASP A 693 -28.52 8.14 -12.92
CA ASP A 693 -29.40 9.20 -12.43
C ASP A 693 -28.78 9.91 -11.19
N SER A 694 -29.50 10.88 -10.64
CA SER A 694 -29.05 11.63 -9.45
C SER A 694 -28.97 10.76 -8.19
N VAL A 695 -29.71 9.65 -8.15
CA VAL A 695 -29.76 8.70 -7.03
C VAL A 695 -28.68 7.61 -7.16
N GLY A 696 -28.17 7.37 -8.36
CA GLY A 696 -27.16 6.34 -8.66
C GLY A 696 -27.67 5.10 -9.39
N ASN A 697 -28.91 5.08 -9.89
CA ASN A 697 -29.43 3.98 -10.70
C ASN A 697 -28.98 4.08 -12.15
N VAL A 698 -28.81 2.92 -12.79
CA VAL A 698 -28.45 2.84 -14.21
C VAL A 698 -29.65 3.19 -15.11
N VAL A 699 -29.45 4.15 -16.00
CA VAL A 699 -30.47 4.70 -16.91
C VAL A 699 -30.55 3.95 -18.24
N ASN A 700 -29.49 3.22 -18.60
CA ASN A 700 -29.37 2.48 -19.85
C ASN A 700 -30.43 1.38 -19.98
N LYS A 701 -31.57 1.72 -20.61
CA LYS A 701 -32.65 0.79 -20.95
C LYS A 701 -32.80 0.76 -22.47
N PRO A 702 -32.49 -0.36 -23.14
CA PRO A 702 -32.63 -0.46 -24.59
C PRO A 702 -34.12 -0.50 -24.98
N GLU A 703 -34.62 0.54 -25.65
CA GLU A 703 -35.92 0.51 -26.35
C GLU A 703 -35.70 -0.13 -27.73
N HIS A 704 -36.39 -1.26 -28.01
CA HIS A 704 -36.29 -2.00 -29.28
C HIS A 704 -34.87 -2.46 -29.68
N GLY A 705 -34.00 -2.73 -28.71
CA GLY A 705 -32.67 -3.33 -28.95
C GLY A 705 -31.58 -2.36 -29.42
N SER A 706 -31.89 -1.08 -29.63
CA SER A 706 -30.90 -0.03 -29.92
C SER A 706 -30.80 0.99 -28.80
N LEU A 707 -29.59 1.28 -28.33
CA LEU A 707 -29.35 2.31 -27.32
C LEU A 707 -29.37 3.70 -27.97
N ASP A 708 -30.25 4.58 -27.49
CA ASP A 708 -30.26 5.98 -27.89
C ASP A 708 -29.41 6.81 -26.92
N TRP A 709 -28.26 7.27 -27.41
CA TRP A 709 -27.30 8.02 -26.60
C TRP A 709 -27.84 9.37 -26.11
N VAL A 710 -28.73 9.99 -26.88
CA VAL A 710 -29.31 11.29 -26.52
C VAL A 710 -30.21 11.13 -25.30
N LYS A 711 -31.15 10.17 -25.34
CA LYS A 711 -32.03 9.86 -24.21
C LYS A 711 -31.27 9.45 -22.95
N ILE A 712 -30.15 8.72 -23.09
CA ILE A 712 -29.30 8.35 -21.95
C ILE A 712 -28.70 9.61 -21.33
N CYS A 713 -28.11 10.49 -22.14
CA CYS A 713 -27.51 11.73 -21.63
C CYS A 713 -28.56 12.65 -20.97
N GLU A 714 -29.74 12.81 -21.56
CA GLU A 714 -30.82 13.68 -21.01
C GLU A 714 -31.34 13.22 -19.65
N LYS A 715 -31.32 11.91 -19.38
CA LYS A 715 -31.81 11.31 -18.14
C LYS A 715 -30.70 11.06 -17.11
N SER A 716 -29.44 11.29 -17.47
CA SER A 716 -28.29 10.97 -16.61
C SER A 716 -27.71 12.22 -16.00
N SER A 717 -27.55 12.24 -14.68
CA SER A 717 -26.75 13.27 -13.99
C SER A 717 -25.25 13.00 -14.15
N LYS A 718 -24.88 11.75 -14.37
CA LYS A 718 -23.49 11.31 -14.56
C LYS A 718 -23.38 10.25 -15.64
N VAL A 719 -22.38 10.40 -16.51
CA VAL A 719 -22.13 9.51 -17.64
C VAL A 719 -20.69 9.05 -17.61
N ILE A 720 -20.51 7.74 -17.51
CA ILE A 720 -19.23 7.08 -17.69
C ILE A 720 -19.05 6.78 -19.18
N THR A 721 -18.03 7.37 -19.79
CA THR A 721 -17.60 7.04 -21.14
C THR A 721 -16.50 5.99 -21.08
N PHE A 722 -16.79 4.80 -21.57
CA PHE A 722 -15.80 3.75 -21.75
C PHE A 722 -15.08 3.92 -23.08
N ILE A 723 -13.75 3.91 -23.03
CA ILE A 723 -12.89 3.88 -24.20
C ILE A 723 -12.43 2.43 -24.38
N ASP A 724 -13.07 1.68 -25.27
CA ASP A 724 -12.71 0.28 -25.55
C ASP A 724 -11.43 0.22 -26.37
N LEU A 725 -10.35 -0.27 -25.76
CA LEU A 725 -9.04 -0.36 -26.38
C LEU A 725 -8.74 -1.79 -26.83
N ALA A 726 -8.09 -1.90 -28.00
CA ALA A 726 -7.76 -3.18 -28.58
C ALA A 726 -6.80 -3.99 -27.69
N GLY A 727 -7.10 -5.29 -27.52
CA GLY A 727 -6.32 -6.19 -26.65
C GLY A 727 -5.12 -6.87 -27.29
N HIS A 728 -4.99 -6.80 -28.61
CA HIS A 728 -4.03 -7.61 -29.39
C HIS A 728 -2.77 -6.79 -29.74
N GLU A 729 -1.59 -7.42 -29.73
CA GLU A 729 -0.29 -6.76 -30.01
C GLU A 729 -0.27 -5.95 -31.31
N ARG A 730 -0.85 -6.49 -32.39
CA ARG A 730 -0.99 -5.83 -33.70
C ARG A 730 -1.66 -4.44 -33.64
N TYR A 731 -2.55 -4.22 -32.67
CA TYR A 731 -3.31 -2.99 -32.49
C TYR A 731 -2.79 -2.13 -31.33
N LEU A 732 -1.61 -2.43 -30.78
CA LEU A 732 -1.07 -1.67 -29.65
C LEU A 732 -0.85 -0.18 -29.99
N LYS A 733 -0.61 0.15 -31.27
CA LYS A 733 -0.53 1.55 -31.73
C LYS A 733 -1.85 2.31 -31.54
N THR A 734 -2.99 1.65 -31.74
CA THR A 734 -4.32 2.27 -31.52
C THR A 734 -4.62 2.35 -30.03
N THR A 735 -4.18 1.38 -29.23
CA THR A 735 -4.31 1.44 -27.75
C THR A 735 -3.52 2.60 -27.14
N VAL A 736 -2.26 2.83 -27.56
CA VAL A 736 -1.48 3.98 -27.09
C VAL A 736 -2.18 5.28 -27.46
N PHE A 737 -2.66 5.40 -28.70
CA PHE A 737 -3.41 6.59 -29.11
C PHE A 737 -4.67 6.80 -28.29
N GLY A 738 -5.39 5.73 -27.96
CA GLY A 738 -6.58 5.85 -27.12
C GLY A 738 -6.26 6.25 -25.68
N MET A 739 -5.12 5.82 -25.14
CA MET A 739 -4.65 6.19 -23.80
C MET A 739 -4.09 7.63 -23.74
N THR A 740 -3.43 8.12 -24.80
CA THR A 740 -2.82 9.46 -24.78
C THR A 740 -3.75 10.54 -25.32
N GLY A 741 -4.47 10.30 -26.42
CA GLY A 741 -5.32 11.29 -27.07
C GLY A 741 -6.61 11.59 -26.31
N HIS A 742 -7.36 10.54 -25.96
CA HIS A 742 -8.64 10.71 -25.25
C HIS A 742 -8.49 11.07 -23.77
N ALA A 743 -7.26 11.20 -23.25
CA ALA A 743 -6.96 11.60 -21.88
C ALA A 743 -7.91 10.97 -20.83
N PRO A 744 -7.86 9.64 -20.63
CA PRO A 744 -8.75 8.96 -19.69
C PRO A 744 -8.46 9.40 -18.25
N ASP A 745 -9.52 9.58 -17.47
CA ASP A 745 -9.41 9.91 -16.05
C ASP A 745 -8.97 8.68 -15.25
N PHE A 746 -9.48 7.51 -15.64
CA PHE A 746 -9.20 6.22 -15.00
C PHE A 746 -8.90 5.10 -16.00
N GLY A 747 -8.14 4.09 -15.56
CA GLY A 747 -7.88 2.86 -16.30
C GLY A 747 -8.56 1.66 -15.65
N MET A 748 -9.39 0.95 -16.41
CA MET A 748 -9.96 -0.34 -16.02
C MET A 748 -9.09 -1.47 -16.61
N LEU A 749 -8.28 -2.12 -15.76
CA LEU A 749 -7.44 -3.24 -16.17
C LEU A 749 -8.21 -4.55 -16.04
N MET A 750 -8.53 -5.14 -17.19
CA MET A 750 -9.26 -6.39 -17.28
C MET A 750 -8.33 -7.59 -17.34
N VAL A 751 -8.60 -8.57 -16.48
CA VAL A 751 -7.84 -9.81 -16.35
C VAL A 751 -8.81 -10.98 -16.36
N GLY A 752 -8.55 -12.02 -17.15
CA GLY A 752 -9.36 -13.24 -17.09
C GLY A 752 -8.91 -14.12 -15.93
N ALA A 753 -9.84 -14.60 -15.10
CA ALA A 753 -9.56 -15.49 -13.98
C ALA A 753 -8.81 -16.76 -14.40
N ASN A 754 -9.10 -17.28 -15.59
CA ASN A 754 -8.51 -18.49 -16.15
C ASN A 754 -7.07 -18.31 -16.68
N ALA A 755 -6.77 -17.14 -17.24
CA ALA A 755 -5.50 -16.88 -17.93
C ALA A 755 -4.50 -16.03 -17.12
N GLY A 756 -4.99 -15.29 -16.13
CA GLY A 756 -4.16 -14.39 -15.32
C GLY A 756 -3.53 -13.26 -16.13
N ILE A 757 -2.36 -12.79 -15.68
CA ILE A 757 -1.64 -11.66 -16.32
C ILE A 757 -0.76 -12.18 -17.46
N VAL A 758 -1.29 -12.11 -18.68
CA VAL A 758 -0.59 -12.49 -19.91
C VAL A 758 -0.03 -11.25 -20.62
N GLY A 759 1.24 -11.31 -21.06
CA GLY A 759 1.98 -10.35 -21.90
C GLY A 759 1.40 -8.93 -22.05
N MET A 760 0.39 -8.78 -22.91
CA MET A 760 -0.29 -7.52 -23.21
C MET A 760 -0.90 -6.79 -22.01
N THR A 761 -1.33 -7.51 -20.98
CA THR A 761 -1.84 -6.91 -19.74
C THR A 761 -0.74 -6.12 -19.02
N LYS A 762 0.50 -6.64 -18.99
CA LYS A 762 1.66 -5.90 -18.43
C LYS A 762 2.01 -4.69 -19.30
N GLU A 763 1.88 -4.84 -20.62
CA GLU A 763 2.10 -3.75 -21.57
C GLU A 763 1.16 -2.57 -21.29
N HIS A 764 -0.14 -2.85 -21.17
CA HIS A 764 -1.15 -1.84 -20.90
C HIS A 764 -1.04 -1.23 -19.50
N LEU A 765 -0.76 -2.05 -18.47
CA LEU A 765 -0.52 -1.55 -17.12
C LEU A 765 0.68 -0.60 -17.10
N GLY A 766 1.78 -0.95 -17.78
CA GLY A 766 2.94 -0.08 -17.89
C GLY A 766 2.64 1.25 -18.58
N LEU A 767 1.77 1.27 -19.60
CA LEU A 767 1.33 2.50 -20.27
C LEU A 767 0.48 3.37 -19.33
N ALA A 768 -0.47 2.78 -18.59
CA ALA A 768 -1.29 3.51 -17.64
C ALA A 768 -0.44 4.13 -16.51
N LEU A 769 0.54 3.38 -15.99
CA LEU A 769 1.49 3.88 -15.00
C LEU A 769 2.40 4.98 -15.55
N ALA A 770 2.85 4.86 -16.81
CA ALA A 770 3.66 5.89 -17.47
C ALA A 770 2.89 7.22 -17.59
N LEU A 771 1.61 7.14 -17.96
CA LEU A 771 0.72 8.30 -18.04
C LEU A 771 0.21 8.76 -16.66
N SER A 772 0.58 8.05 -15.58
CA SER A 772 0.05 8.16 -14.22
C SER A 772 -1.48 8.26 -14.20
N VAL A 773 -2.14 7.39 -14.93
CA VAL A 773 -3.59 7.17 -14.87
C VAL A 773 -3.86 6.18 -13.73
N PRO A 774 -4.72 6.49 -12.75
CA PRO A 774 -5.10 5.55 -11.70
C PRO A 774 -5.78 4.31 -12.31
N VAL A 775 -5.42 3.13 -11.83
CA VAL A 775 -5.89 1.85 -12.38
C VAL A 775 -6.61 1.06 -11.30
N PHE A 776 -7.79 0.54 -11.64
CA PHE A 776 -8.48 -0.49 -10.87
C PHE A 776 -8.58 -1.76 -11.72
N VAL A 777 -8.63 -2.92 -11.06
CA VAL A 777 -8.58 -4.23 -11.72
C VAL A 777 -9.95 -4.89 -11.68
N VAL A 778 -10.35 -5.46 -12.81
CA VAL A 778 -11.55 -6.29 -12.92
C VAL A 778 -11.15 -7.68 -13.41
N VAL A 779 -11.32 -8.67 -12.54
CA VAL A 779 -11.10 -10.08 -12.81
C VAL A 779 -12.40 -10.69 -13.30
N THR A 780 -12.45 -11.10 -14.56
CA THR A 780 -13.65 -11.67 -15.21
C THR A 780 -13.59 -13.19 -15.28
N LYS A 781 -14.68 -13.84 -15.70
CA LYS A 781 -14.77 -15.30 -15.93
C LYS A 781 -14.56 -16.16 -14.67
N ILE A 782 -14.96 -15.63 -13.51
CA ILE A 782 -14.91 -16.37 -12.24
C ILE A 782 -15.82 -17.61 -12.26
N ASP A 783 -16.86 -17.61 -13.11
CA ASP A 783 -17.80 -18.69 -13.33
C ASP A 783 -17.18 -19.94 -13.99
N MET A 784 -16.12 -19.77 -14.79
CA MET A 784 -15.48 -20.88 -15.52
C MET A 784 -14.18 -21.37 -14.87
N CYS A 785 -13.66 -20.66 -13.86
CA CYS A 785 -12.32 -20.88 -13.33
C CYS A 785 -12.38 -21.70 -12.04
N PRO A 786 -11.62 -22.81 -11.92
CA PRO A 786 -11.52 -23.52 -10.65
C PRO A 786 -10.91 -22.61 -9.57
N PRO A 787 -11.38 -22.72 -8.31
CA PRO A 787 -11.04 -21.76 -7.25
C PRO A 787 -9.54 -21.71 -6.95
N ASN A 788 -8.82 -22.82 -7.13
CA ASN A 788 -7.37 -22.89 -6.94
C ASN A 788 -6.62 -21.98 -7.92
N VAL A 789 -6.97 -22.05 -9.21
CA VAL A 789 -6.34 -21.25 -10.27
C VAL A 789 -6.69 -19.77 -10.11
N LEU A 790 -7.92 -19.45 -9.70
CA LEU A 790 -8.33 -18.08 -9.39
C LEU A 790 -7.47 -17.50 -8.25
N GLN A 791 -7.29 -18.25 -7.15
CA GLN A 791 -6.48 -17.80 -6.02
C GLN A 791 -5.01 -17.61 -6.40
N GLU A 792 -4.42 -18.50 -7.19
CA GLU A 792 -3.05 -18.36 -7.70
C GLU A 792 -2.88 -17.11 -8.57
N ASN A 793 -3.80 -16.89 -9.51
CA ASN A 793 -3.79 -15.72 -10.38
C ASN A 793 -3.98 -14.41 -9.60
N LEU A 794 -4.82 -14.42 -8.56
CA LEU A 794 -4.96 -13.26 -7.66
C LEU A 794 -3.68 -13.00 -6.86
N ARG A 795 -3.00 -14.04 -6.35
CA ARG A 795 -1.70 -13.90 -5.66
C ARG A 795 -0.63 -13.32 -6.59
N LEU A 796 -0.58 -13.78 -7.84
CA LEU A 796 0.33 -13.25 -8.85
C LEU A 796 0.03 -11.78 -9.17
N LEU A 797 -1.25 -11.42 -9.28
CA LEU A 797 -1.70 -10.06 -9.52
C LEU A 797 -1.31 -9.12 -8.39
N VAL A 798 -1.55 -9.52 -7.13
CA VAL A 798 -1.14 -8.79 -5.93
C VAL A 798 0.37 -8.58 -5.91
N ARG A 799 1.17 -9.62 -6.24
CA ARG A 799 2.63 -9.54 -6.31
C ARG A 799 3.10 -8.52 -7.35
N ILE A 800 2.48 -8.48 -8.52
CA ILE A 800 2.84 -7.53 -9.60
C ILE A 800 2.46 -6.09 -9.21
N LEU A 801 1.31 -5.88 -8.58
CA LEU A 801 0.89 -4.54 -8.14
C LEU A 801 1.77 -3.99 -7.00
N LYS A 802 2.23 -4.86 -6.10
CA LYS A 802 3.18 -4.50 -5.01
C LYS A 802 4.63 -4.36 -5.48
N SER A 803 4.94 -4.78 -6.71
CA SER A 803 6.31 -4.71 -7.24
C SER A 803 6.85 -3.27 -7.30
N PRO A 804 8.18 -3.06 -7.22
CA PRO A 804 8.78 -1.71 -7.19
C PRO A 804 8.46 -0.85 -8.42
N GLY A 805 8.04 -1.47 -9.53
CA GLY A 805 7.62 -0.77 -10.75
C GLY A 805 6.17 -0.25 -10.73
N CYS A 806 5.30 -0.78 -9.85
CA CYS A 806 3.89 -0.38 -9.75
C CYS A 806 3.60 0.42 -8.47
N ARG A 807 4.19 0.02 -7.33
CA ARG A 807 4.01 0.65 -6.00
C ARG A 807 2.54 0.90 -5.62
N LYS A 808 1.64 -0.03 -5.95
CA LYS A 808 0.21 0.05 -5.62
C LYS A 808 -0.12 -0.87 -4.44
N VAL A 809 -1.11 -0.47 -3.64
CA VAL A 809 -1.70 -1.27 -2.56
C VAL A 809 -2.98 -1.92 -3.09
N PRO A 810 -2.98 -3.22 -3.37
CA PRO A 810 -4.17 -3.91 -3.87
C PRO A 810 -5.19 -4.13 -2.75
N VAL A 811 -6.46 -3.82 -3.02
CA VAL A 811 -7.60 -4.05 -2.11
C VAL A 811 -8.64 -4.88 -2.84
N THR A 812 -8.96 -6.06 -2.31
CA THR A 812 -10.00 -6.92 -2.90
C THR A 812 -11.35 -6.48 -2.39
N VAL A 813 -12.23 -6.05 -3.31
CA VAL A 813 -13.57 -5.56 -2.97
C VAL A 813 -14.54 -6.74 -2.88
N LYS A 814 -15.22 -6.88 -1.75
CA LYS A 814 -16.24 -7.94 -1.54
C LYS A 814 -17.57 -7.39 -1.05
N THR A 815 -17.55 -6.27 -0.33
CA THR A 815 -18.75 -5.66 0.25
C THR A 815 -19.01 -4.26 -0.34
N PRO A 816 -20.25 -3.75 -0.25
CA PRO A 816 -20.55 -2.36 -0.59
C PRO A 816 -19.69 -1.35 0.22
N ASP A 817 -19.40 -1.64 1.48
CA ASP A 817 -18.56 -0.78 2.31
C ASP A 817 -17.13 -0.68 1.79
N ASP A 818 -16.56 -1.81 1.34
CA ASP A 818 -15.25 -1.83 0.68
C ASP A 818 -15.24 -0.93 -0.58
N VAL A 819 -16.36 -0.85 -1.30
CA VAL A 819 -16.51 0.00 -2.50
C VAL A 819 -16.41 1.48 -2.12
N VAL A 820 -17.11 1.92 -1.08
CA VAL A 820 -17.12 3.33 -0.65
C VAL A 820 -15.73 3.75 -0.16
N VAL A 821 -15.09 2.93 0.68
CA VAL A 821 -13.72 3.18 1.17
C VAL A 821 -12.73 3.18 0.01
N SER A 822 -12.87 2.25 -0.93
CA SER A 822 -12.01 2.18 -2.11
C SER A 822 -12.19 3.39 -3.01
N ALA A 823 -13.42 3.83 -3.29
CA ALA A 823 -13.71 4.97 -4.15
C ALA A 823 -13.19 6.29 -3.57
N THR A 824 -13.44 6.54 -2.28
CA THR A 824 -13.00 7.76 -1.57
C THR A 824 -11.47 7.88 -1.55
N ASN A 825 -10.77 6.77 -1.30
CA ASN A 825 -9.30 6.75 -1.26
C ASN A 825 -8.64 6.53 -2.63
N PHE A 826 -9.39 6.28 -3.71
CA PHE A 826 -8.82 5.96 -5.02
C PHE A 826 -8.08 7.14 -5.65
N VAL A 827 -8.50 8.37 -5.32
CA VAL A 827 -7.88 9.62 -5.80
C VAL A 827 -6.41 9.73 -5.33
N SER A 828 -6.04 9.11 -4.21
CA SER A 828 -4.67 9.12 -3.65
C SER A 828 -3.60 8.40 -4.50
N GLU A 829 -3.98 7.85 -5.66
CA GLU A 829 -3.16 7.09 -6.61
C GLU A 829 -2.44 5.85 -6.06
N ARG A 830 -2.41 5.58 -4.74
CA ARG A 830 -1.73 4.40 -4.18
C ARG A 830 -2.61 3.17 -4.15
N LEU A 831 -3.91 3.33 -3.92
CA LEU A 831 -4.85 2.22 -3.78
C LEU A 831 -5.26 1.67 -5.15
N CYS A 832 -5.31 0.33 -5.29
CA CYS A 832 -5.74 -0.36 -6.50
C CYS A 832 -6.85 -1.38 -6.16
N PRO A 833 -8.13 -1.02 -6.32
CA PRO A 833 -9.25 -1.92 -6.08
C PRO A 833 -9.27 -3.10 -7.07
N ILE A 834 -9.64 -4.29 -6.59
CA ILE A 834 -9.77 -5.52 -7.39
C ILE A 834 -11.20 -6.03 -7.26
N PHE A 835 -11.94 -6.02 -8.37
CA PHE A 835 -13.29 -6.56 -8.49
C PHE A 835 -13.24 -7.94 -9.12
N GLN A 836 -13.97 -8.91 -8.56
CA GLN A 836 -14.15 -10.24 -9.13
C GLN A 836 -15.55 -10.33 -9.70
N VAL A 837 -15.72 -10.43 -11.01
CA VAL A 837 -17.03 -10.36 -11.67
C VAL A 837 -17.27 -11.53 -12.60
N SER A 838 -18.54 -11.91 -12.77
CA SER A 838 -18.96 -12.79 -13.85
C SER A 838 -20.06 -12.16 -14.70
N ASN A 839 -19.81 -12.19 -16.00
CA ASN A 839 -20.72 -11.65 -17.02
C ASN A 839 -21.89 -12.58 -17.33
N VAL A 840 -21.82 -13.85 -16.88
CA VAL A 840 -22.81 -14.89 -17.19
C VAL A 840 -23.86 -14.99 -16.09
N ASN A 841 -23.43 -15.10 -14.84
CA ASN A 841 -24.31 -15.20 -13.67
C ASN A 841 -24.63 -13.83 -13.03
N GLY A 842 -23.90 -12.75 -13.40
CA GLY A 842 -24.09 -11.41 -12.86
C GLY A 842 -23.40 -11.13 -11.51
N GLU A 843 -22.62 -12.08 -11.00
CA GLU A 843 -21.96 -12.00 -9.69
C GLU A 843 -21.05 -10.76 -9.58
N ASN A 844 -21.22 -9.98 -8.51
CA ASN A 844 -20.52 -8.74 -8.16
C ASN A 844 -20.55 -7.62 -9.22
N LEU A 845 -21.38 -7.71 -10.26
CA LEU A 845 -21.52 -6.62 -11.23
C LEU A 845 -22.09 -5.36 -10.59
N ASP A 846 -22.94 -5.50 -9.58
CA ASP A 846 -23.55 -4.35 -8.90
C ASP A 846 -22.53 -3.58 -8.04
N LEU A 847 -21.55 -4.29 -7.43
CA LEU A 847 -20.42 -3.65 -6.74
C LEU A 847 -19.56 -2.81 -7.71
N LEU A 848 -19.34 -3.32 -8.93
CA LEU A 848 -18.62 -2.58 -9.96
C LEU A 848 -19.42 -1.36 -10.44
N LYS A 849 -20.74 -1.47 -10.64
CA LYS A 849 -21.60 -0.33 -10.99
C LYS A 849 -21.61 0.72 -9.89
N MET A 850 -21.70 0.31 -8.63
CA MET A 850 -21.64 1.19 -7.47
C MET A 850 -20.29 1.93 -7.42
N PHE A 851 -19.18 1.23 -7.64
CA PHE A 851 -17.85 1.86 -7.72
C PHE A 851 -17.78 2.90 -8.83
N LEU A 852 -18.24 2.56 -10.04
CA LEU A 852 -18.27 3.47 -11.19
C LEU A 852 -19.14 4.71 -10.92
N ASN A 853 -20.25 4.56 -10.18
CA ASN A 853 -21.10 5.68 -9.78
C ASN A 853 -20.39 6.63 -8.80
N LEU A 854 -19.47 6.14 -7.96
CA LEU A 854 -18.76 6.92 -6.94
C LEU A 854 -17.42 7.51 -7.41
N LEU A 855 -16.93 7.15 -8.60
CA LEU A 855 -15.68 7.71 -9.15
C LEU A 855 -15.80 9.23 -9.32
N THR A 856 -14.89 10.03 -8.79
CA THR A 856 -14.89 11.49 -8.98
C THR A 856 -13.97 11.91 -10.12
N ALA A 857 -14.26 13.00 -10.82
CA ALA A 857 -13.42 13.46 -11.93
C ALA A 857 -12.05 13.97 -11.42
N ARG A 858 -10.96 13.64 -12.13
CA ARG A 858 -9.59 14.00 -11.72
C ARG A 858 -9.21 15.44 -12.06
N ILE A 859 -9.80 16.00 -13.12
CA ILE A 859 -9.43 17.30 -13.66
C ILE A 859 -10.43 18.34 -13.15
N THR A 860 -10.06 19.05 -12.09
CA THR A 860 -10.76 20.27 -11.68
C THR A 860 -10.25 21.42 -12.54
N SER A 861 -11.07 21.87 -13.49
CA SER A 861 -10.77 23.08 -14.25
C SER A 861 -11.52 24.24 -13.63
N HIS A 862 -10.82 25.32 -13.31
CA HIS A 862 -11.48 26.58 -12.98
C HIS A 862 -12.05 27.21 -14.25
N ASP A 863 -13.29 27.69 -14.16
CA ASP A 863 -13.97 28.34 -15.28
C ASP A 863 -13.24 29.61 -15.77
N ASP A 864 -12.43 30.22 -14.91
CA ASP A 864 -11.70 31.46 -15.17
C ASP A 864 -10.41 31.25 -15.99
N GLU A 865 -9.96 30.01 -16.20
CA GLU A 865 -8.79 29.73 -17.02
C GLU A 865 -9.08 29.90 -18.53
N PRO A 866 -8.09 30.32 -19.33
CA PRO A 866 -8.26 30.42 -20.76
C PRO A 866 -8.53 29.06 -21.42
N ALA A 867 -9.47 29.04 -22.37
CA ALA A 867 -9.93 27.82 -23.00
C ALA A 867 -8.86 27.10 -23.83
N GLU A 868 -8.79 25.78 -23.66
CA GLU A 868 -7.88 24.89 -24.39
C GLU A 868 -8.56 23.59 -24.79
N PHE A 869 -8.56 23.30 -26.07
CA PHE A 869 -9.17 22.13 -26.65
C PHE A 869 -8.19 21.37 -27.52
N GLN A 870 -8.06 20.08 -27.26
CA GLN A 870 -7.17 19.19 -27.98
C GLN A 870 -7.96 18.37 -29.00
N ILE A 871 -7.50 18.33 -30.26
CA ILE A 871 -8.20 17.64 -31.34
C ILE A 871 -7.69 16.19 -31.49
N ASP A 872 -8.60 15.25 -31.26
CA ASP A 872 -8.39 13.81 -31.40
C ASP A 872 -8.80 13.29 -32.77
N ASP A 873 -9.94 13.76 -33.27
CA ASP A 873 -10.56 13.27 -34.47
C ASP A 873 -11.21 14.35 -35.33
N THR A 874 -11.35 14.06 -36.63
CA THR A 874 -11.96 14.97 -37.59
C THR A 874 -12.96 14.24 -38.48
N TYR A 875 -14.14 14.82 -38.59
CA TYR A 875 -15.25 14.30 -39.37
C TYR A 875 -15.64 15.32 -40.46
N SER A 876 -16.18 14.81 -41.57
CA SER A 876 -16.80 15.62 -42.61
C SER A 876 -18.26 15.23 -42.67
N VAL A 877 -19.14 16.10 -42.19
CA VAL A 877 -20.58 15.82 -42.12
C VAL A 877 -21.28 16.57 -43.26
N PRO A 878 -22.05 15.88 -44.13
CA PRO A 878 -22.81 16.51 -45.20
C PRO A 878 -23.72 17.63 -44.66
N GLY A 879 -23.69 18.81 -45.29
CA GLY A 879 -24.49 19.98 -44.89
C GLY A 879 -23.95 20.80 -43.71
N VAL A 880 -23.19 20.19 -42.79
CA VAL A 880 -22.61 20.89 -41.62
C VAL A 880 -21.21 21.42 -41.92
N GLY A 881 -20.37 20.62 -42.61
CA GLY A 881 -18.98 20.95 -42.94
C GLY A 881 -17.96 20.13 -42.13
N THR A 882 -16.81 20.74 -41.83
CA THR A 882 -15.73 20.12 -41.06
C THR A 882 -16.06 20.16 -39.57
N VAL A 883 -16.06 19.00 -38.93
CA VAL A 883 -16.29 18.84 -37.49
C VAL A 883 -15.04 18.28 -36.85
N VAL A 884 -14.59 18.89 -35.76
CA VAL A 884 -13.48 18.39 -34.95
C VAL A 884 -14.02 17.82 -33.65
N SER A 885 -13.41 16.75 -33.16
CA SER A 885 -13.76 16.14 -31.88
C SER A 885 -12.51 15.94 -31.04
N GLY A 886 -12.69 16.02 -29.73
CA GLY A 886 -11.62 15.85 -28.77
C GLY A 886 -12.04 16.31 -27.38
N THR A 887 -11.07 16.71 -26.58
CA THR A 887 -11.25 16.97 -25.15
C THR A 887 -10.86 18.41 -24.81
N THR A 888 -11.73 19.09 -24.08
CA THR A 888 -11.43 20.41 -23.51
C THR A 888 -10.60 20.19 -22.25
N LEU A 889 -9.37 20.66 -22.23
CA LEU A 889 -8.47 20.47 -21.09
C LEU A 889 -8.72 21.52 -20.01
N LYS A 890 -8.95 22.78 -20.41
CA LYS A 890 -9.09 23.94 -19.52
C LYS A 890 -10.07 24.95 -20.08
N GLY A 891 -10.64 25.77 -19.18
CA GLY A 891 -11.54 26.88 -19.50
C GLY A 891 -12.88 26.45 -20.10
N VAL A 892 -13.67 27.45 -20.51
CA VAL A 892 -15.01 27.25 -21.07
C VAL A 892 -15.05 27.72 -22.53
N ILE A 893 -15.61 26.89 -23.41
CA ILE A 893 -15.83 27.21 -24.83
C ILE A 893 -17.32 27.34 -25.08
N LYS A 894 -17.76 28.50 -25.55
CA LYS A 894 -19.16 28.82 -25.84
C LYS A 894 -19.42 28.88 -27.34
N LEU A 895 -20.69 28.74 -27.70
CA LEU A 895 -21.14 28.85 -29.09
C LEU A 895 -20.83 30.27 -29.63
N ASN A 896 -20.31 30.35 -30.86
CA ASN A 896 -19.78 31.56 -31.51
C ASN A 896 -18.44 32.09 -30.99
N ASP A 897 -17.78 31.44 -30.04
CA ASP A 897 -16.44 31.84 -29.62
C ASP A 897 -15.44 31.75 -30.77
N THR A 898 -14.47 32.66 -30.77
CA THR A 898 -13.37 32.69 -31.74
C THR A 898 -12.09 32.19 -31.07
N LEU A 899 -11.61 31.04 -31.51
CA LEU A 899 -10.43 30.36 -30.96
C LEU A 899 -9.32 30.31 -32.03
N LEU A 900 -8.08 30.17 -31.59
CA LEU A 900 -6.92 29.98 -32.45
C LEU A 900 -6.70 28.48 -32.70
N LEU A 901 -6.84 28.06 -33.96
CA LEU A 901 -6.59 26.70 -34.42
C LEU A 901 -5.16 26.58 -34.98
N GLY A 902 -4.36 25.66 -34.45
CA GLY A 902 -3.00 25.42 -34.93
C GLY A 902 -2.27 24.39 -34.06
N PRO A 903 -0.96 24.17 -34.25
CA PRO A 903 -0.11 24.77 -35.27
C PRO A 903 -0.29 24.11 -36.64
N ASP A 904 -0.34 24.93 -37.69
CA ASP A 904 -0.24 24.47 -39.07
C ASP A 904 1.19 23.95 -39.38
N PRO A 905 1.46 23.36 -40.56
CA PRO A 905 2.81 22.90 -40.92
C PRO A 905 3.90 23.99 -40.91
N LEU A 906 3.52 25.27 -40.90
CA LEU A 906 4.42 26.43 -40.82
C LEU A 906 4.56 26.96 -39.38
N GLY A 907 3.79 26.44 -38.43
CA GLY A 907 3.76 26.87 -37.03
C GLY A 907 2.80 28.03 -36.74
N HIS A 908 1.94 28.41 -37.68
CA HIS A 908 0.97 29.48 -37.51
C HIS A 908 -0.35 28.99 -36.91
N PHE A 909 -1.05 29.92 -36.25
CA PHE A 909 -2.38 29.70 -35.67
C PHE A 909 -3.41 30.56 -36.41
N GLN A 910 -4.52 29.95 -36.82
CA GLN A 910 -5.60 30.59 -37.55
C GLN A 910 -6.82 30.80 -36.64
N ALA A 911 -7.35 32.03 -36.60
CA ALA A 911 -8.59 32.30 -35.88
C ALA A 911 -9.80 31.62 -36.55
N ILE A 912 -10.58 30.88 -35.78
CA ILE A 912 -11.76 30.16 -36.24
C ILE A 912 -12.93 30.32 -35.26
N ALA A 913 -14.13 30.48 -35.81
CA ALA A 913 -15.35 30.59 -35.03
C ALA A 913 -16.06 29.23 -34.90
N VAL A 914 -16.53 28.94 -33.69
CA VAL A 914 -17.32 27.74 -33.37
C VAL A 914 -18.77 27.94 -33.82
N LYS A 915 -19.24 27.13 -34.79
CA LYS A 915 -20.60 27.23 -35.35
C LYS A 915 -21.64 26.51 -34.49
N SER A 916 -21.30 25.33 -33.99
CA SER A 916 -22.17 24.53 -33.12
C SER A 916 -21.33 23.58 -32.28
N ILE A 917 -21.89 23.19 -31.14
CA ILE A 917 -21.23 22.34 -30.14
C ILE A 917 -22.14 21.16 -29.83
N HIS A 918 -21.58 19.96 -29.82
CA HIS A 918 -22.29 18.75 -29.44
C HIS A 918 -21.46 17.92 -28.46
N ARG A 919 -22.09 17.44 -27.38
CA ARG A 919 -21.54 16.47 -26.43
C ARG A 919 -22.27 15.15 -26.61
N LYS A 920 -21.54 14.08 -27.00
CA LYS A 920 -22.11 12.75 -27.26
C LYS A 920 -23.39 12.75 -28.13
N ARG A 921 -23.42 13.58 -29.18
CA ARG A 921 -24.55 13.80 -30.11
C ARG A 921 -25.69 14.67 -29.57
N MET A 922 -25.65 15.10 -28.31
CA MET A 922 -26.56 16.09 -27.74
C MET A 922 -26.04 17.51 -28.02
N PRO A 923 -26.87 18.43 -28.54
CA PRO A 923 -26.47 19.82 -28.77
C PRO A 923 -26.35 20.57 -27.42
N VAL A 924 -25.26 21.30 -27.23
CA VAL A 924 -25.01 22.09 -26.01
C VAL A 924 -24.56 23.51 -26.34
N ARG A 925 -24.70 24.43 -25.38
CA ARG A 925 -24.32 25.85 -25.55
C ARG A 925 -22.87 26.14 -25.20
N GLU A 926 -22.32 25.37 -24.27
CA GLU A 926 -20.96 25.52 -23.77
C GLU A 926 -20.36 24.17 -23.37
N VAL A 927 -19.03 24.12 -23.30
CA VAL A 927 -18.26 22.95 -22.86
C VAL A 927 -17.19 23.45 -21.89
N ARG A 928 -17.06 22.76 -20.76
CA ARG A 928 -16.11 23.08 -19.68
C ARG A 928 -14.88 22.18 -19.76
N GLY A 929 -13.82 22.57 -19.05
CA GLY A 929 -12.62 21.74 -18.92
C GLY A 929 -12.96 20.35 -18.36
N GLY A 930 -12.23 19.34 -18.84
CA GLY A 930 -12.49 17.94 -18.53
C GLY A 930 -13.62 17.28 -19.34
N GLN A 931 -14.35 17.99 -20.21
CA GLN A 931 -15.44 17.41 -21.00
C GLN A 931 -15.02 17.11 -22.46
N THR A 932 -15.64 16.08 -23.08
CA THR A 932 -15.45 15.78 -24.50
C THR A 932 -16.52 16.46 -25.36
N ALA A 933 -16.12 17.01 -26.50
CA ALA A 933 -17.03 17.71 -27.39
C ALA A 933 -16.69 17.52 -28.87
N SER A 934 -17.68 17.85 -29.70
CA SER A 934 -17.55 17.96 -31.15
C SER A 934 -17.96 19.36 -31.58
N PHE A 935 -17.04 20.05 -32.26
CA PHE A 935 -17.23 21.41 -32.75
C PHE A 935 -17.35 21.43 -34.26
N ALA A 936 -18.42 22.03 -34.77
CA ALA A 936 -18.51 22.37 -36.18
C ALA A 936 -17.77 23.69 -36.44
N LEU A 937 -16.79 23.68 -37.34
CA LEU A 937 -15.93 24.82 -37.59
C LEU A 937 -16.35 25.58 -38.85
N LYS A 938 -16.27 26.91 -38.80
CA LYS A 938 -16.67 27.79 -39.91
C LYS A 938 -15.52 27.97 -40.92
N LYS A 939 -15.82 27.80 -42.22
CA LYS A 939 -14.94 28.15 -43.36
C LYS A 939 -13.58 27.44 -43.42
N ILE A 940 -13.45 26.23 -42.88
CA ILE A 940 -12.21 25.42 -42.97
C ILE A 940 -12.45 24.07 -43.67
N LYS A 941 -11.48 23.64 -44.48
CA LYS A 941 -11.51 22.33 -45.14
C LYS A 941 -10.89 21.27 -44.22
N ARG A 942 -11.44 20.06 -44.21
CA ARG A 942 -10.89 18.91 -43.45
C ARG A 942 -9.40 18.66 -43.73
N SER A 943 -8.92 18.89 -44.96
CA SER A 943 -7.52 18.70 -45.34
C SER A 943 -6.53 19.61 -44.62
N GLN A 944 -6.99 20.73 -44.06
CA GLN A 944 -6.16 21.69 -43.34
C GLN A 944 -6.01 21.33 -41.85
N ILE A 945 -6.80 20.37 -41.36
CA ILE A 945 -6.80 19.96 -39.95
C ILE A 945 -6.13 18.59 -39.83
N ARG A 946 -5.20 18.47 -38.90
CA ARG A 946 -4.56 17.20 -38.54
C ARG A 946 -4.81 16.88 -37.07
N LYS A 947 -4.74 15.60 -36.74
CA LYS A 947 -4.73 15.13 -35.34
C LYS A 947 -3.50 15.68 -34.63
N GLY A 948 -3.65 16.13 -33.39
CA GLY A 948 -2.59 16.78 -32.61
C GLY A 948 -2.59 18.31 -32.71
N MET A 949 -3.39 18.91 -33.60
CA MET A 949 -3.68 20.35 -33.51
C MET A 949 -4.53 20.66 -32.28
N VAL A 950 -4.48 21.91 -31.83
CA VAL A 950 -5.22 22.44 -30.70
C VAL A 950 -6.05 23.64 -31.13
N MET A 951 -7.13 23.88 -30.38
CA MET A 951 -7.90 25.12 -30.41
C MET A 951 -7.74 25.81 -29.06
N VAL A 952 -7.16 26.99 -29.04
CA VAL A 952 -6.80 27.69 -27.80
C VAL A 952 -7.30 29.12 -27.81
N SER A 953 -7.54 29.67 -26.62
CA SER A 953 -7.92 31.07 -26.45
C SER A 953 -6.82 32.00 -26.98
N PRO A 954 -7.15 33.10 -27.68
CA PRO A 954 -6.18 34.13 -28.08
C PRO A 954 -5.36 34.71 -26.92
N ALA A 955 -5.91 34.70 -25.69
CA ALA A 955 -5.24 35.21 -24.49
C ALA A 955 -3.95 34.44 -24.14
N LEU A 956 -3.81 33.19 -24.58
CA LEU A 956 -2.68 32.33 -24.26
C LEU A 956 -1.42 32.61 -25.09
N ASN A 957 -1.53 33.38 -26.18
CA ASN A 957 -0.44 33.62 -27.13
C ASN A 957 0.34 32.32 -27.50
N PRO A 958 -0.34 31.33 -28.10
CA PRO A 958 0.24 30.00 -28.29
C PRO A 958 1.47 30.03 -29.22
N GLN A 959 2.49 29.26 -28.86
CA GLN A 959 3.73 29.13 -29.62
C GLN A 959 3.93 27.71 -30.13
N ALA A 960 4.36 27.58 -31.39
CA ALA A 960 4.69 26.30 -31.99
C ALA A 960 6.17 25.97 -31.72
N CYS A 961 6.46 24.78 -31.19
CA CYS A 961 7.81 24.36 -30.83
C CYS A 961 8.31 23.24 -31.75
N TRP A 962 9.57 23.35 -32.17
CA TRP A 962 10.29 22.29 -32.88
C TRP A 962 11.20 21.49 -31.94
N GLU A 963 11.72 22.15 -30.91
CA GLU A 963 12.69 21.63 -29.97
C GLU A 963 12.13 21.81 -28.56
N PHE A 964 12.33 20.80 -27.71
CA PHE A 964 11.86 20.80 -26.33
C PHE A 964 12.74 19.92 -25.44
N GLU A 965 12.85 20.28 -24.17
CA GLU A 965 13.56 19.49 -23.17
C GLU A 965 12.56 18.69 -22.33
N GLY A 966 12.90 17.44 -22.04
CA GLY A 966 12.08 16.56 -21.22
C GLY A 966 12.94 15.65 -20.34
N GLU A 967 12.49 15.44 -19.11
CA GLU A 967 13.12 14.48 -18.20
C GLU A 967 12.55 13.10 -18.46
N ILE A 968 13.37 12.17 -18.96
CA ILE A 968 12.93 10.81 -19.25
C ILE A 968 13.41 9.80 -18.22
N LEU A 969 12.53 8.85 -17.89
CA LEU A 969 12.80 7.64 -17.13
C LEU A 969 12.59 6.43 -18.05
N VAL A 970 13.65 5.67 -18.29
CA VAL A 970 13.58 4.47 -19.14
C VAL A 970 13.01 3.31 -18.32
N LEU A 971 11.78 2.87 -18.64
CA LEU A 971 11.08 1.82 -17.89
C LEU A 971 11.53 0.42 -18.29
N HIS A 972 11.66 0.17 -19.59
CA HIS A 972 12.15 -1.09 -20.14
C HIS A 972 12.66 -0.86 -21.56
N HIS A 973 13.92 -1.19 -21.80
CA HIS A 973 14.57 -1.03 -23.09
C HIS A 973 15.54 -2.19 -23.37
N PRO A 974 15.44 -2.86 -24.53
CA PRO A 974 16.34 -3.97 -24.88
C PRO A 974 17.74 -3.50 -25.33
N THR A 975 17.86 -2.30 -25.92
CA THR A 975 19.11 -1.73 -26.44
C THR A 975 19.54 -0.47 -25.65
N THR A 976 20.66 0.15 -25.98
CA THR A 976 21.14 1.37 -25.30
C THR A 976 20.69 2.61 -26.07
N ILE A 977 20.06 3.58 -25.40
CA ILE A 977 19.70 4.87 -26.03
C ILE A 977 20.93 5.77 -26.01
N SER A 978 21.28 6.38 -27.15
CA SER A 978 22.42 7.28 -27.31
C SER A 978 22.00 8.56 -28.04
N SER A 979 22.92 9.53 -28.12
CA SER A 979 22.67 10.77 -28.87
C SER A 979 22.31 10.47 -30.33
N ARG A 980 21.44 11.29 -30.93
CA ARG A 980 20.87 11.11 -32.30
C ARG A 980 19.87 9.96 -32.46
N TYR A 981 19.55 9.23 -31.41
CA TYR A 981 18.51 8.22 -31.45
C TYR A 981 17.14 8.86 -31.77
N GLN A 982 16.34 8.18 -32.59
CA GLN A 982 15.04 8.65 -33.06
C GLN A 982 13.95 7.71 -32.61
N ALA A 983 12.90 8.24 -31.98
CA ALA A 983 11.73 7.42 -31.65
C ALA A 983 10.43 8.19 -31.74
N MET A 984 9.33 7.46 -31.60
CA MET A 984 7.99 8.03 -31.63
C MET A 984 7.66 8.63 -30.26
N VAL A 985 7.38 9.93 -30.24
CA VAL A 985 6.88 10.65 -29.07
C VAL A 985 5.37 10.73 -29.17
N HIS A 986 4.71 10.33 -28.09
CA HIS A 986 3.29 10.49 -27.87
C HIS A 986 3.07 11.50 -26.74
N CYS A 987 2.44 12.63 -27.05
CA CYS A 987 2.13 13.69 -26.08
C CYS A 987 0.68 14.15 -26.31
N GLY A 988 -0.24 13.71 -25.45
CA GLY A 988 -1.68 13.83 -25.74
C GLY A 988 -2.04 13.18 -27.08
N SER A 989 -2.68 13.94 -27.96
CA SER A 989 -3.07 13.54 -29.33
C SER A 989 -1.95 13.71 -30.36
N ILE A 990 -0.81 14.29 -29.98
CA ILE A 990 0.38 14.42 -30.83
C ILE A 990 1.07 13.07 -30.94
N ARG A 991 1.41 12.67 -32.17
CA ARG A 991 2.19 11.47 -32.47
C ARG A 991 3.17 11.76 -33.58
N GLN A 992 4.41 11.98 -33.22
CA GLN A 992 5.46 12.34 -34.17
C GLN A 992 6.81 11.76 -33.77
N THR A 993 7.65 11.48 -34.77
CA THR A 993 9.04 11.10 -34.54
C THR A 993 9.84 12.31 -34.06
N ALA A 994 10.57 12.14 -32.96
CA ALA A 994 11.53 13.11 -32.47
C ALA A 994 12.93 12.50 -32.44
N SER A 995 13.93 13.30 -32.75
CA SER A 995 15.35 12.96 -32.63
C SER A 995 15.93 13.54 -31.35
N ILE A 996 16.75 12.77 -30.66
CA ILE A 996 17.52 13.22 -29.50
C ILE A 996 18.73 14.03 -29.98
N LEU A 997 18.79 15.31 -29.64
CA LEU A 997 19.92 16.18 -29.97
C LEU A 997 21.07 15.99 -28.99
N SER A 998 20.77 16.06 -27.69
CA SER A 998 21.72 15.97 -26.58
C SER A 998 21.05 15.36 -25.35
N MET A 999 21.86 14.76 -24.48
CA MET A 999 21.42 14.12 -23.25
C MET A 999 22.40 14.45 -22.12
N SER A 1000 21.91 14.45 -20.88
CA SER A 1000 22.76 14.64 -19.69
C SER A 1000 23.72 13.47 -19.42
N GLN A 1001 23.47 12.31 -20.01
CA GLN A 1001 24.32 11.11 -19.93
C GLN A 1001 24.61 10.58 -21.33
N ASP A 1002 25.78 9.98 -21.54
CA ASP A 1002 26.20 9.47 -22.87
C ASP A 1002 25.33 8.31 -23.36
N CYS A 1003 24.83 7.49 -22.44
CA CYS A 1003 23.99 6.36 -22.74
C CYS A 1003 22.94 6.11 -21.65
N LEU A 1004 21.71 5.77 -22.05
CA LEU A 1004 20.62 5.44 -21.13
C LEU A 1004 20.23 3.96 -21.24
N ARG A 1005 20.05 3.32 -20.10
CA ARG A 1005 19.60 1.94 -19.94
C ARG A 1005 18.33 1.89 -19.08
N THR A 1006 17.76 0.70 -18.94
CA THR A 1006 16.55 0.47 -18.14
C THR A 1006 16.78 0.89 -16.68
N GLY A 1007 15.95 1.79 -16.18
CA GLY A 1007 16.01 2.36 -14.83
C GLY A 1007 16.63 3.77 -14.77
N ASP A 1008 17.33 4.20 -15.82
CA ASP A 1008 18.04 5.48 -15.81
C ASP A 1008 17.09 6.66 -16.01
N LYS A 1009 17.40 7.76 -15.30
CA LYS A 1009 16.73 9.05 -15.41
C LYS A 1009 17.68 10.07 -16.01
N ALA A 1010 17.24 10.80 -17.04
CA ALA A 1010 18.09 11.80 -17.69
C ALA A 1010 17.27 12.94 -18.30
N LEU A 1011 17.89 14.12 -18.35
CA LEU A 1011 17.36 15.25 -19.09
C LEU A 1011 17.77 15.13 -20.55
N VAL A 1012 16.79 15.14 -21.45
CA VAL A 1012 17.00 14.92 -22.89
C VAL A 1012 16.40 16.06 -23.70
N HIS A 1013 17.18 16.57 -24.64
CA HIS A 1013 16.76 17.58 -25.59
C HIS A 1013 16.29 16.92 -26.88
N PHE A 1014 15.00 17.09 -27.19
CA PHE A 1014 14.32 16.50 -28.33
C PHE A 1014 14.09 17.53 -29.43
N ARG A 1015 14.08 17.05 -30.68
CA ARG A 1015 13.64 17.81 -31.85
C ARG A 1015 12.64 17.03 -32.68
N PHE A 1016 11.50 17.64 -32.96
CA PHE A 1016 10.51 17.14 -33.89
C PHE A 1016 11.01 17.16 -35.33
N ILE A 1017 10.77 16.06 -36.07
CA ILE A 1017 11.32 15.91 -37.42
C ILE A 1017 10.40 16.52 -38.50
N LYS A 1018 9.08 16.48 -38.32
CA LYS A 1018 8.13 16.71 -39.43
C LYS A 1018 7.36 18.02 -39.35
N HIS A 1019 6.73 18.29 -38.21
CA HIS A 1019 5.92 19.47 -37.96
C HIS A 1019 6.24 20.07 -36.59
N PRO A 1020 6.08 21.40 -36.42
CA PRO A 1020 6.11 21.99 -35.09
C PRO A 1020 4.82 21.65 -34.37
N GLU A 1021 4.91 21.46 -33.05
CA GLU A 1021 3.78 21.07 -32.21
C GLU A 1021 3.56 22.06 -31.08
N TYR A 1022 2.36 22.08 -30.50
CA TYR A 1022 2.07 22.86 -29.31
C TYR A 1022 2.23 21.97 -28.08
N ILE A 1023 3.27 22.23 -27.28
CA ILE A 1023 3.60 21.49 -26.05
C ILE A 1023 3.79 22.48 -24.91
N LYS A 1024 3.53 22.03 -23.69
CA LYS A 1024 3.69 22.83 -22.48
C LYS A 1024 4.63 22.18 -21.47
N PRO A 1025 5.31 22.99 -20.63
CA PRO A 1025 6.02 22.48 -19.46
C PRO A 1025 5.10 21.63 -18.57
N GLY A 1026 5.60 20.47 -18.13
CA GLY A 1026 4.86 19.53 -17.28
C GLY A 1026 3.90 18.58 -18.01
N GLN A 1027 3.78 18.67 -19.34
CA GLN A 1027 3.03 17.66 -20.10
C GLN A 1027 3.76 16.32 -20.09
N ARG A 1028 3.00 15.27 -19.76
CA ARG A 1028 3.51 13.90 -19.76
C ARG A 1028 3.63 13.38 -21.18
N MET A 1029 4.74 12.73 -21.48
CA MET A 1029 4.96 12.09 -22.76
C MET A 1029 5.35 10.62 -22.62
N VAL A 1030 5.04 9.86 -23.67
CA VAL A 1030 5.48 8.47 -23.80
C VAL A 1030 6.40 8.38 -25.01
N PHE A 1031 7.62 7.93 -24.76
CA PHE A 1031 8.65 7.75 -25.76
C PHE A 1031 8.77 6.26 -26.09
N ARG A 1032 8.64 5.92 -27.38
CA ARG A 1032 8.49 4.53 -27.82
C ARG A 1032 9.18 4.20 -29.14
N GLU A 1033 9.89 3.06 -29.13
CA GLU A 1033 10.31 2.31 -30.33
C GLU A 1033 9.96 0.82 -30.15
N GLY A 1034 8.96 0.32 -30.88
CA GLY A 1034 8.58 -1.11 -30.75
C GLY A 1034 8.06 -1.46 -29.34
N ARG A 1035 8.82 -2.25 -28.57
CA ARG A 1035 8.53 -2.64 -27.17
C ARG A 1035 9.22 -1.75 -26.11
N THR A 1036 10.14 -0.89 -26.54
CA THR A 1036 10.81 0.09 -25.68
C THR A 1036 9.83 1.07 -25.05
N LYS A 1037 10.01 1.38 -23.77
CA LYS A 1037 9.24 2.41 -23.05
C LYS A 1037 10.17 3.33 -22.26
N ALA A 1038 10.09 4.62 -22.54
CA ALA A 1038 10.49 5.64 -21.59
C ALA A 1038 9.29 6.56 -21.31
N ARG A 1039 9.17 6.95 -20.04
CA ARG A 1039 8.21 7.96 -19.58
C ARG A 1039 8.95 9.29 -19.56
N GLY A 1040 8.34 10.36 -20.06
CA GLY A 1040 8.88 11.71 -20.01
C GLY A 1040 7.90 12.75 -19.54
#